data_AF-A0A5N3Y176-F1
#
_entry.id   AF-A0A5N3Y176-F1
#
_cell.length_a   1.000
_cell.length_b   1.000
_cell.length_c   1.000
_cell.angle_alpha   90.00
_cell.angle_beta   90.00
_cell.angle_gamma   90.00
#
_symmetry.space_group_name_H-M   'P 1'
#
loop_
_entity.id
_entity.type
_entity.pdbx_description
1 polymer ?
#
loop_
_entity_poly.entity_id
_entity_poly.type
_entity_poly.pdbx_seq_one_letter_code
_entity_poly.pdbx_strand_id
1 'polypeptide(L)'
;MGSSGANTGKTTEDEGSQDTLRLQFRAMQEMQHKRLQKQMEKRKEKELSLQSRGDDQKEPLEMSDGLSVLQAGEQNSKTSFEQRVLEDEIEQLREQLRETVDENGRLYKLLKERDFEIKHLKKKIEEDRFAFTGTAGVAGDVIATKIVELSKKNRVLMAESEGAKTRVRQLSNRIQELEQELQMTQARLPAKGPTDTGAKPPRTQMGDRVLPENPEVKVLQDRLAATNLKMSDLRNQIQAVKQELRMAQKVLTSEVGEDVNIQQLLSSPGTWRGRAQQILILQSKVRELEKQLGQTRSRSEETASELSVYPDPRKLSAQEKNLLRIRNLEREKQEGWEKLAAERDALQRELEELKKKFEGMRSRNKVLSSEVKTLRSQMGTLVEKGRHDDELIDALMDQLKQLQEILSSLSLQEEKTRVSQHRLDQKLNSEAQRSSSLVAQLRAMLELEIGQLSLQYLRNKGEDEGSSGPEVSRASAKLPDDPGLTKPPASAGDHAGRLGSSRSVTSLGHTLVESSLTWPSLPSPHGASPRFLDSPEQKGWQTQVTEFKALWQAAEVERDRLTEFVTVLQKRVEERNSKLLESERRLQEERHRAVVLEQHLEKMRLEPGRMSASQRAAPRSKTGLPASNTRHHLSESERKDPSSTQLSSVPMESQMEELTTRLAIQVEENEMLKAALGNALQGKEEDFRMYHETLDQVKGTSTRMAAQCQPGWTGQP
;
A
#
# COMPACT_ATOMS: atom_id res chain seq x y z
N MET A 1 -30.40 -4.02 49.48
CA MET A 1 -30.26 -2.84 48.60
C MET A 1 -29.05 -3.03 47.71
N GLY A 2 -29.17 -2.74 46.42
CA GLY A 2 -28.03 -2.67 45.50
C GLY A 2 -28.04 -3.68 44.35
N SER A 3 -29.03 -3.61 43.45
CA SER A 3 -28.86 -4.07 42.07
C SER A 3 -29.93 -3.43 41.18
N SER A 4 -29.68 -2.18 40.76
CA SER A 4 -30.37 -1.55 39.63
C SER A 4 -29.55 -0.33 39.22
N GLY A 5 -28.78 -0.45 38.14
CA GLY A 5 -27.90 0.65 37.73
C GLY A 5 -26.82 0.23 36.73
N ALA A 6 -27.20 -0.36 35.61
CA ALA A 6 -26.32 -0.48 34.45
C ALA A 6 -27.13 -0.91 33.21
N ASN A 7 -28.15 -0.16 32.80
CA ASN A 7 -28.71 -0.35 31.45
C ASN A 7 -29.38 0.87 30.81
N THR A 8 -29.19 2.08 31.35
CA THR A 8 -29.87 3.30 30.84
C THR A 8 -28.98 4.20 29.97
N GLY A 9 -27.69 3.87 29.79
CA GLY A 9 -26.75 4.74 29.06
C GLY A 9 -26.60 4.45 27.57
N LYS A 10 -27.12 3.33 27.05
CA LYS A 10 -26.92 2.93 25.64
C LYS A 10 -28.14 3.16 24.74
N THR A 11 -29.31 3.37 25.33
CA THR A 11 -30.56 3.63 24.59
C THR A 11 -30.72 5.09 24.21
N THR A 12 -30.16 6.02 24.99
CA THR A 12 -30.32 7.46 24.76
C THR A 12 -29.50 8.00 23.58
N GLU A 13 -28.34 7.42 23.29
CA GLU A 13 -27.51 7.81 22.14
C GLU A 13 -28.07 7.25 20.81
N ASP A 14 -28.69 6.07 20.84
CA ASP A 14 -29.30 5.43 19.67
C ASP A 14 -30.64 6.10 19.31
N GLU A 15 -31.43 6.50 20.32
CA GLU A 15 -32.64 7.32 20.12
C GLU A 15 -32.31 8.71 19.53
N GLY A 16 -31.26 9.38 20.04
CA GLY A 16 -30.81 10.67 19.50
C GLY A 16 -30.34 10.57 18.04
N SER A 17 -29.70 9.47 17.68
CA SER A 17 -29.26 9.19 16.31
C SER A 17 -30.44 8.91 15.38
N GLN A 18 -31.42 8.13 15.85
CA GLN A 18 -32.64 7.80 15.11
C GLN A 18 -33.55 9.02 14.91
N ASP A 19 -33.67 9.90 15.91
CA ASP A 19 -34.44 11.13 15.81
C ASP A 19 -33.77 12.15 14.88
N THR A 20 -32.43 12.20 14.86
CA THR A 20 -31.69 13.02 13.89
C THR A 20 -31.94 12.54 12.45
N LEU A 21 -31.93 11.22 12.22
CA LEU A 21 -32.27 10.63 10.91
C LEU A 21 -33.72 10.90 10.49
N ARG A 22 -34.67 10.84 11.44
CA ARG A 22 -36.08 11.19 11.18
C ARG A 22 -36.25 12.66 10.83
N LEU A 23 -35.56 13.56 11.52
CA LEU A 23 -35.55 14.99 11.22
C LEU A 23 -34.94 15.27 9.83
N GLN A 24 -33.84 14.61 9.48
CA GLN A 24 -33.23 14.72 8.15
C GLN A 24 -34.15 14.18 7.04
N PHE A 25 -34.83 13.06 7.29
CA PHE A 25 -35.78 12.49 6.33
C PHE A 25 -37.01 13.39 6.15
N ARG A 26 -37.53 13.98 7.23
CA ARG A 26 -38.63 14.94 7.17
C ARG A 26 -38.23 16.21 6.42
N ALA A 27 -37.04 16.75 6.66
CA ALA A 27 -36.52 17.90 5.92
C ALA A 27 -36.34 17.59 4.42
N MET A 28 -35.92 16.37 4.09
CA MET A 28 -35.81 15.92 2.69
C MET A 28 -37.20 15.82 2.02
N GLN A 29 -38.20 15.28 2.71
CA GLN A 29 -39.57 15.23 2.20
C GLN A 29 -40.16 16.63 2.00
N GLU A 30 -39.95 17.55 2.94
CA GLU A 30 -40.37 18.95 2.80
C GLU A 30 -39.67 19.65 1.62
N MET A 31 -38.38 19.36 1.40
CA MET A 31 -37.64 19.90 0.26
C MET A 31 -38.20 19.39 -1.08
N GLN A 32 -38.53 18.09 -1.16
CA GLN A 32 -39.17 17.51 -2.35
C GLN A 32 -40.56 18.12 -2.59
N HIS A 33 -41.36 18.28 -1.52
CA HIS A 33 -42.68 18.90 -1.63
C HIS A 33 -42.61 20.36 -2.07
N LYS A 34 -41.64 21.14 -1.54
CA LYS A 34 -41.39 22.52 -1.99
C LYS A 34 -40.92 22.59 -3.44
N ARG A 35 -40.11 21.64 -3.89
CA ARG A 35 -39.64 21.57 -5.29
C ARG A 35 -40.81 21.26 -6.24
N LEU A 36 -41.69 20.35 -5.86
CA LEU A 36 -42.90 20.04 -6.62
C LEU A 36 -43.86 21.24 -6.66
N GLN A 37 -44.07 21.91 -5.52
CA GLN A 37 -44.92 23.11 -5.45
C GLN A 37 -44.39 24.24 -6.35
N LYS A 38 -43.08 24.51 -6.32
CA LYS A 38 -42.46 25.49 -7.23
C LYS A 38 -42.61 25.13 -8.71
N GLN A 39 -42.55 23.85 -9.06
CA GLN A 39 -42.83 23.43 -10.45
C GLN A 39 -44.30 23.66 -10.82
N MET A 40 -45.23 23.42 -9.91
CA MET A 40 -46.65 23.67 -10.13
C MET A 40 -46.95 25.17 -10.25
N GLU A 41 -46.34 26.01 -9.42
CA GLU A 41 -46.44 27.48 -9.51
C GLU A 41 -45.86 27.98 -10.84
N LYS A 42 -44.68 27.51 -11.24
CA LYS A 42 -44.06 27.87 -12.52
C LYS A 42 -44.88 27.40 -13.73
N ARG A 43 -45.64 26.30 -13.61
CA ARG A 43 -46.60 25.87 -14.64
C ARG A 43 -47.83 26.78 -14.68
N LYS A 44 -48.38 27.15 -13.51
CA LYS A 44 -49.50 28.10 -13.42
C LYS A 44 -49.14 29.49 -13.95
N GLU A 45 -47.94 30.00 -13.65
CA GLU A 45 -47.44 31.27 -14.19
C GLU A 45 -47.33 31.24 -15.71
N LYS A 46 -46.88 30.11 -16.28
CA LYS A 46 -46.83 29.90 -17.74
C LYS A 46 -48.23 29.81 -18.36
N GLU A 47 -49.19 29.19 -17.68
CA GLU A 47 -50.58 29.16 -18.16
C GLU A 47 -51.23 30.55 -18.09
N LEU A 48 -50.97 31.31 -17.04
CA LEU A 48 -51.45 32.69 -16.88
C LEU A 48 -50.81 33.64 -17.90
N SER A 49 -49.53 33.47 -18.24
CA SER A 49 -48.87 34.28 -19.28
C SER A 49 -49.35 33.95 -20.70
N LEU A 50 -49.85 32.73 -20.92
CA LEU A 50 -50.50 32.35 -22.18
C LEU A 50 -51.94 32.86 -22.27
N GLN A 51 -52.67 32.93 -21.15
CA GLN A 51 -54.02 33.52 -21.11
C GLN A 51 -54.01 35.05 -21.23
N SER A 52 -53.00 35.76 -20.72
CA SER A 52 -52.93 37.23 -20.83
C SER A 52 -52.62 37.73 -22.25
N ARG A 53 -52.25 36.84 -23.19
CA ARG A 53 -51.90 37.19 -24.57
C ARG A 53 -53.04 36.89 -25.57
N GLY A 54 -54.17 36.36 -25.10
CA GLY A 54 -55.29 35.91 -25.94
C GLY A 54 -56.57 36.74 -25.86
N ASP A 55 -56.61 37.84 -25.10
CA ASP A 55 -57.85 38.61 -24.86
C ASP A 55 -57.91 39.98 -25.55
N ASP A 56 -56.91 40.33 -26.37
CA ASP A 56 -56.97 41.49 -27.28
C ASP A 56 -57.10 41.01 -28.72
N GLN A 57 -58.35 40.76 -29.13
CA GLN A 57 -58.96 41.10 -30.45
C GLN A 57 -60.12 40.14 -30.76
N LYS A 58 -61.31 40.54 -30.34
CA LYS A 58 -62.60 40.05 -30.84
C LYS A 58 -63.08 40.94 -31.98
N GLU A 59 -63.40 40.28 -33.10
CA GLU A 59 -64.42 40.64 -34.11
C GLU A 59 -64.12 41.80 -35.11
N PRO A 60 -64.85 41.90 -36.25
CA PRO A 60 -65.02 40.87 -37.28
C PRO A 60 -64.99 41.43 -38.74
N LEU A 61 -64.86 40.52 -39.71
CA LEU A 61 -65.48 40.56 -41.06
C LEU A 61 -65.07 41.61 -42.12
N GLU A 62 -65.04 41.06 -43.34
CA GLU A 62 -65.40 41.65 -44.64
C GLU A 62 -64.36 42.32 -45.55
N MET A 63 -64.57 42.00 -46.83
CA MET A 63 -63.84 42.21 -48.07
C MET A 63 -63.29 43.63 -48.33
N SER A 64 -62.20 43.69 -49.12
CA SER A 64 -62.12 44.44 -50.39
C SER A 64 -60.78 45.15 -50.59
N ASP A 65 -60.07 44.66 -51.61
CA ASP A 65 -59.39 45.39 -52.69
C ASP A 65 -58.83 46.81 -52.48
N GLY A 66 -57.55 46.95 -52.81
CA GLY A 66 -56.94 48.15 -53.40
C GLY A 66 -56.45 49.25 -52.45
N LEU A 67 -55.12 49.37 -52.28
CA LEU A 67 -54.31 50.59 -52.52
C LEU A 67 -52.95 50.56 -51.79
N SER A 68 -51.89 50.54 -52.62
CA SER A 68 -50.72 51.43 -52.59
C SER A 68 -49.70 51.41 -51.44
N VAL A 69 -48.56 50.75 -51.72
CA VAL A 69 -47.28 51.43 -52.08
C VAL A 69 -46.61 52.35 -51.01
N LEU A 70 -46.94 52.25 -49.73
CA LEU A 70 -46.14 52.90 -48.66
C LEU A 70 -45.61 51.95 -47.57
N GLN A 71 -45.73 50.64 -47.76
CA GLN A 71 -45.29 49.65 -46.77
C GLN A 71 -43.96 48.96 -47.08
N ALA A 72 -43.15 49.40 -48.06
CA ALA A 72 -41.86 48.72 -48.31
C ALA A 72 -40.74 49.22 -47.36
N GLY A 73 -40.79 50.47 -46.93
CA GLY A 73 -39.77 51.07 -46.05
C GLY A 73 -39.92 50.70 -44.57
N GLU A 74 -41.16 50.64 -44.05
CA GLU A 74 -41.44 50.25 -42.67
C GLU A 74 -41.47 48.73 -42.45
N GLN A 75 -41.83 47.94 -43.46
CA GLN A 75 -41.77 46.48 -43.36
C GLN A 75 -40.33 45.99 -43.30
N ASN A 76 -39.39 46.63 -44.02
CA ASN A 76 -37.97 46.26 -43.96
C ASN A 76 -37.29 46.63 -42.63
N SER A 77 -37.73 47.69 -41.94
CA SER A 77 -37.23 48.01 -40.60
C SER A 77 -37.87 47.12 -39.53
N LYS A 78 -39.16 46.77 -39.66
CA LYS A 78 -39.83 45.78 -38.80
C LYS A 78 -39.27 44.37 -38.97
N THR A 79 -39.07 43.90 -40.20
CA THR A 79 -38.45 42.59 -40.44
C THR A 79 -36.97 42.58 -40.02
N SER A 80 -36.23 43.66 -40.21
CA SER A 80 -34.85 43.80 -39.69
C SER A 80 -34.80 43.83 -38.16
N PHE A 81 -35.83 44.37 -37.49
CA PHE A 81 -35.92 44.38 -36.04
C PHE A 81 -36.35 43.02 -35.49
N GLU A 82 -37.39 42.40 -36.06
CA GLU A 82 -37.82 41.04 -35.72
C GLU A 82 -36.72 40.01 -35.98
N GLN A 83 -35.99 40.16 -37.09
CA GLN A 83 -34.84 39.31 -37.38
C GLN A 83 -33.71 39.49 -36.37
N ARG A 84 -33.41 40.73 -35.94
CA ARG A 84 -32.45 40.97 -34.86
C ARG A 84 -32.89 40.40 -33.52
N VAL A 85 -34.17 40.54 -33.16
CA VAL A 85 -34.72 39.96 -31.93
C VAL A 85 -34.66 38.43 -31.96
N LEU A 86 -34.93 37.81 -33.11
CA LEU A 86 -34.78 36.36 -33.28
C LEU A 86 -33.31 35.92 -33.26
N GLU A 87 -32.40 36.70 -33.85
CA GLU A 87 -30.96 36.44 -33.79
C GLU A 87 -30.44 36.53 -32.34
N ASP A 88 -30.89 37.54 -31.57
CA ASP A 88 -30.59 37.69 -30.15
C ASP A 88 -31.16 36.52 -29.31
N GLU A 89 -32.39 36.06 -29.62
CA GLU A 89 -33.00 34.90 -28.95
C GLU A 89 -32.24 33.61 -29.29
N ILE A 90 -31.81 33.43 -30.53
CA ILE A 90 -30.97 32.29 -30.94
C ILE A 90 -29.62 32.34 -30.23
N GLU A 91 -29.01 33.52 -30.10
CA GLU A 91 -27.76 33.70 -29.38
C GLU A 91 -27.92 33.39 -27.89
N GLN A 92 -29.01 33.86 -27.27
CA GLN A 92 -29.35 33.54 -25.87
C GLN A 92 -29.59 32.04 -25.67
N LEU A 93 -30.32 31.37 -26.58
CA LEU A 93 -30.54 29.93 -26.52
C LEU A 93 -29.25 29.13 -26.72
N ARG A 94 -28.34 29.60 -27.58
CA ARG A 94 -27.01 29.00 -27.76
C ARG A 94 -26.16 29.15 -26.51
N GLU A 95 -26.24 30.29 -25.82
CA GLU A 95 -25.51 30.50 -24.58
C GLU A 95 -26.09 29.65 -23.44
N GLN A 96 -27.41 29.55 -23.31
CA GLN A 96 -28.04 28.63 -22.37
C GLN A 96 -27.70 27.16 -22.66
N LEU A 97 -27.62 26.78 -23.94
CA LEU A 97 -27.19 25.44 -24.33
C LEU A 97 -25.72 25.20 -23.92
N ARG A 98 -24.85 26.20 -24.08
CA ARG A 98 -23.44 26.14 -23.64
C ARG A 98 -23.35 25.98 -22.12
N GLU A 99 -24.04 26.83 -21.36
CA GLU A 99 -24.07 26.78 -19.89
C GLU A 99 -24.58 25.42 -19.37
N THR A 100 -25.64 24.89 -19.97
CA THR A 100 -26.19 23.58 -19.57
C THR A 100 -25.26 22.43 -19.93
N VAL A 101 -24.54 22.51 -21.05
CA VAL A 101 -23.50 21.53 -21.40
C VAL A 101 -22.34 21.59 -20.42
N ASP A 102 -21.88 22.79 -20.05
CA ASP A 102 -20.81 22.98 -19.07
C ASP A 102 -21.22 22.47 -17.69
N GLU A 103 -22.45 22.76 -17.25
CA GLU A 103 -22.99 22.28 -15.98
C GLU A 103 -23.15 20.76 -15.98
N ASN A 104 -23.66 20.16 -17.06
CA ASN A 104 -23.68 18.71 -17.22
C ASN A 104 -22.27 18.12 -17.15
N GLY A 105 -21.27 18.78 -17.76
CA GLY A 105 -19.86 18.39 -17.68
C GLY A 105 -19.32 18.40 -16.24
N ARG A 106 -19.66 19.42 -15.44
CA ARG A 106 -19.30 19.49 -14.02
C ARG A 106 -20.00 18.40 -13.22
N LEU A 107 -21.30 18.18 -13.45
CA LEU A 107 -22.08 17.12 -12.79
C LEU A 107 -21.53 15.73 -13.10
N TYR A 108 -21.13 15.45 -14.34
CA TYR A 108 -20.48 14.18 -14.69
C TYR A 108 -19.13 13.99 -14.00
N LYS A 109 -18.33 15.04 -13.85
CA LYS A 109 -17.07 14.97 -13.07
C LYS A 109 -17.35 14.67 -11.60
N LEU A 110 -18.28 15.40 -10.99
CA LEU A 110 -18.67 15.18 -9.60
C LEU A 110 -19.24 13.77 -9.38
N LEU A 111 -20.07 13.28 -10.30
CA LEU A 111 -20.59 11.91 -10.24
C LEU A 111 -19.47 10.88 -10.26
N LYS A 112 -18.47 11.04 -11.15
CA LYS A 112 -17.31 10.15 -11.21
C LYS A 112 -16.48 10.19 -9.92
N GLU A 113 -16.29 11.36 -9.32
CA GLU A 113 -15.61 11.50 -8.03
C GLU A 113 -16.38 10.78 -6.91
N ARG A 114 -17.71 10.94 -6.85
CA ARG A 114 -18.56 10.24 -5.87
C ARG A 114 -18.60 8.73 -6.11
N ASP A 115 -18.63 8.28 -7.35
CA ASP A 115 -18.54 6.85 -7.67
C ASP A 115 -17.19 6.26 -7.25
N PHE A 116 -16.11 7.01 -7.41
CA PHE A 116 -14.79 6.60 -6.93
C PHE A 116 -14.76 6.55 -5.39
N GLU A 117 -15.32 7.55 -4.71
CA GLU A 117 -15.44 7.58 -3.27
C GLU A 117 -16.30 6.41 -2.75
N ILE A 118 -17.44 6.11 -3.37
CA ILE A 118 -18.29 4.97 -3.04
C ILE A 118 -17.53 3.67 -3.24
N LYS A 119 -16.78 3.50 -4.34
CA LYS A 119 -15.94 2.32 -4.56
C LYS A 119 -14.87 2.18 -3.49
N HIS A 120 -14.22 3.28 -3.12
CA HIS A 120 -13.21 3.31 -2.08
C HIS A 120 -13.80 2.95 -0.71
N LEU A 121 -14.93 3.55 -0.33
CA LEU A 121 -15.63 3.27 0.92
C LEU A 121 -16.14 1.84 0.96
N LYS A 122 -16.70 1.30 -0.12
CA LYS A 122 -17.09 -0.12 -0.21
C LYS A 122 -15.90 -1.04 -0.04
N LYS A 123 -14.77 -0.72 -0.68
CA LYS A 123 -13.53 -1.49 -0.52
C LYS A 123 -13.04 -1.44 0.93
N LYS A 124 -13.07 -0.28 1.57
CA LYS A 124 -12.70 -0.11 2.97
C LYS A 124 -13.62 -0.87 3.91
N ILE A 125 -14.94 -0.80 3.69
CA ILE A 125 -15.92 -1.58 4.45
C ILE A 125 -15.67 -3.07 4.28
N GLU A 126 -15.34 -3.53 3.07
CA GLU A 126 -15.03 -4.95 2.83
C GLU A 126 -13.70 -5.35 3.48
N GLU A 127 -12.66 -4.52 3.41
CA GLU A 127 -11.37 -4.72 4.11
C GLU A 127 -11.57 -4.76 5.64
N ASP A 128 -12.35 -3.83 6.20
CA ASP A 128 -12.71 -3.78 7.62
C ASP A 128 -13.61 -4.96 8.00
N ARG A 129 -14.50 -5.39 7.11
CA ARG A 129 -15.34 -6.58 7.27
C ARG A 129 -14.48 -7.83 7.23
N PHE A 130 -13.46 -7.93 6.39
CA PHE A 130 -12.50 -9.04 6.43
C PHE A 130 -11.64 -9.01 7.70
N ALA A 131 -11.29 -7.83 8.22
CA ALA A 131 -10.58 -7.68 9.47
C ALA A 131 -11.44 -8.04 10.70
N PHE A 132 -12.73 -7.70 10.69
CA PHE A 132 -13.68 -7.91 11.79
C PHE A 132 -14.40 -9.26 11.73
N THR A 133 -14.75 -9.70 10.53
CA THR A 133 -15.48 -10.94 10.19
C THR A 133 -14.49 -12.03 9.77
N GLY A 134 -13.40 -12.17 10.52
CA GLY A 134 -12.39 -13.23 10.34
C GLY A 134 -12.93 -14.66 10.52
N THR A 135 -14.21 -14.93 10.30
CA THR A 135 -14.85 -16.25 10.35
C THR A 135 -14.49 -17.17 9.17
N ALA A 136 -13.40 -16.87 8.45
CA ALA A 136 -12.80 -17.78 7.48
C ALA A 136 -11.26 -17.58 7.39
N GLY A 137 -10.59 -17.48 8.54
CA GLY A 137 -9.13 -17.44 8.60
C GLY A 137 -8.58 -17.46 10.02
N VAL A 138 -7.32 -17.92 10.16
CA VAL A 138 -6.59 -18.16 11.42
C VAL A 138 -6.68 -17.01 12.43
N ALA A 139 -6.83 -15.75 11.98
CA ALA A 139 -6.93 -14.59 12.86
C ALA A 139 -8.30 -14.44 13.56
N GLY A 140 -9.42 -14.75 12.89
CA GLY A 140 -10.73 -14.65 13.54
C GLY A 140 -11.01 -15.84 14.47
N ASP A 141 -10.45 -17.01 14.18
CA ASP A 141 -10.44 -18.13 15.14
C ASP A 141 -9.68 -17.77 16.41
N VAL A 142 -8.57 -17.03 16.31
CA VAL A 142 -7.82 -16.54 17.47
C VAL A 142 -8.62 -15.52 18.30
N ILE A 143 -9.38 -14.63 17.66
CA ILE A 143 -10.23 -13.67 18.38
C ILE A 143 -11.43 -14.37 19.02
N ALA A 144 -12.11 -15.28 18.30
CA ALA A 144 -13.24 -16.03 18.83
C ALA A 144 -12.82 -16.92 20.01
N THR A 145 -11.68 -17.63 19.89
CA THR A 145 -11.12 -18.39 21.01
C THR A 145 -10.73 -17.49 22.17
N LYS A 146 -10.19 -16.29 21.91
CA LYS A 146 -9.87 -15.32 22.98
C LYS A 146 -11.11 -14.79 23.68
N ILE A 147 -12.18 -14.49 22.95
CA ILE A 147 -13.47 -14.05 23.52
C ILE A 147 -14.05 -15.15 24.42
N VAL A 148 -14.01 -16.41 23.97
CA VAL A 148 -14.48 -17.55 24.77
C VAL A 148 -13.59 -17.75 26.00
N GLU A 149 -12.26 -17.65 25.86
CA GLU A 149 -11.30 -17.76 26.97
C GLU A 149 -11.51 -16.65 28.01
N LEU A 150 -11.67 -15.40 27.56
CA LEU A 150 -11.95 -14.25 28.42
C LEU A 150 -13.32 -14.41 29.09
N SER A 151 -14.33 -14.91 28.38
CA SER A 151 -15.65 -15.18 28.96
C SER A 151 -15.59 -16.29 30.02
N LYS A 152 -14.81 -17.35 29.79
CA LYS A 152 -14.56 -18.40 30.79
C LYS A 152 -13.83 -17.84 32.01
N LYS A 153 -12.78 -17.04 31.82
CA LYS A 153 -12.05 -16.35 32.90
C LYS A 153 -12.97 -15.43 33.69
N ASN A 154 -13.84 -14.67 33.03
CA ASN A 154 -14.78 -13.77 33.68
C ASN A 154 -15.81 -14.53 34.53
N ARG A 155 -16.32 -15.69 34.05
CA ARG A 155 -17.18 -16.56 34.86
C ARG A 155 -16.48 -17.12 36.10
N VAL A 156 -15.22 -17.53 35.98
CA VAL A 156 -14.41 -18.02 37.11
C VAL A 156 -14.18 -16.91 38.13
N LEU A 157 -13.77 -15.71 37.68
CA LEU A 157 -13.57 -14.55 38.56
C LEU A 157 -14.88 -14.14 39.26
N MET A 158 -16.02 -14.20 38.58
CA MET A 158 -17.31 -13.98 39.22
C MET A 158 -17.57 -15.02 40.32
N ALA A 159 -17.37 -16.31 40.06
CA ALA A 159 -17.54 -17.37 41.05
C ALA A 159 -16.60 -17.20 42.26
N GLU A 160 -15.33 -16.84 42.03
CA GLU A 160 -14.36 -16.53 43.08
C GLU A 160 -14.76 -15.29 43.90
N SER A 161 -15.27 -14.25 43.23
CA SER A 161 -15.74 -13.03 43.90
C SER A 161 -16.98 -13.28 44.77
N GLU A 162 -17.91 -14.11 44.32
CA GLU A 162 -19.06 -14.54 45.12
C GLU A 162 -18.62 -15.43 46.29
N GLY A 163 -17.67 -16.35 46.08
CA GLY A 163 -17.04 -17.13 47.15
C GLY A 163 -16.22 -16.31 48.15
N ALA A 164 -15.67 -15.17 47.73
CA ALA A 164 -15.03 -14.22 48.63
C ALA A 164 -16.08 -13.42 49.43
N LYS A 165 -17.16 -12.95 48.79
CA LYS A 165 -18.27 -12.27 49.47
C LYS A 165 -18.93 -13.16 50.53
N THR A 166 -19.13 -14.45 50.25
CA THR A 166 -19.69 -15.38 51.25
C THR A 166 -18.75 -15.57 52.44
N ARG A 167 -17.44 -15.71 52.22
CA ARG A 167 -16.44 -15.76 53.31
C ARG A 167 -16.41 -14.47 54.12
N VAL A 168 -16.48 -13.30 53.47
CA VAL A 168 -16.56 -12.01 54.17
C VAL A 168 -17.82 -11.95 55.02
N ARG A 169 -18.99 -12.35 54.50
CA ARG A 169 -20.23 -12.41 55.30
C ARG A 169 -20.11 -13.36 56.49
N GLN A 170 -19.50 -14.54 56.31
CA GLN A 170 -19.26 -15.48 57.41
C GLN A 170 -18.35 -14.88 58.49
N LEU A 171 -17.26 -14.24 58.10
CA LEU A 171 -16.35 -13.57 59.03
C LEU A 171 -17.02 -12.37 59.71
N SER A 172 -17.80 -11.57 58.99
CA SER A 172 -18.57 -10.46 59.56
C SER A 172 -19.59 -10.94 60.59
N ASN A 173 -20.32 -12.03 60.32
CA ASN A 173 -21.22 -12.62 61.29
C ASN A 173 -20.46 -13.11 62.53
N ARG A 174 -19.29 -13.75 62.33
CA ARG A 174 -18.45 -14.19 63.45
C ARG A 174 -17.92 -13.03 64.29
N ILE A 175 -17.56 -11.92 63.66
CA ILE A 175 -17.17 -10.70 64.36
C ILE A 175 -18.35 -10.16 65.17
N GLN A 176 -19.55 -10.09 64.59
CA GLN A 176 -20.75 -9.64 65.31
C GLN A 176 -21.09 -10.54 66.50
N GLU A 177 -20.97 -11.86 66.36
CA GLU A 177 -21.13 -12.81 67.47
C GLU A 177 -20.12 -12.54 68.58
N LEU A 178 -18.84 -12.39 68.24
CA LEU A 178 -17.77 -12.09 69.20
C LEU A 178 -17.96 -10.71 69.86
N GLU A 179 -18.44 -9.71 69.13
CA GLU A 179 -18.80 -8.40 69.67
C GLU A 179 -19.98 -8.49 70.65
N GLN A 180 -20.99 -9.30 70.35
CA GLN A 180 -22.11 -9.57 71.25
C GLN A 180 -21.67 -10.33 72.51
N GLU A 181 -20.80 -11.35 72.37
CA GLU A 181 -20.19 -12.05 73.50
C GLU A 181 -19.36 -11.11 74.38
N LEU A 182 -18.61 -10.19 73.77
CA LEU A 182 -17.83 -9.17 74.48
C LEU A 182 -18.75 -8.18 75.20
N GLN A 183 -19.83 -7.71 74.57
CA GLN A 183 -20.82 -6.84 75.20
C GLN A 183 -21.54 -7.54 76.36
N MET A 184 -21.91 -8.83 76.19
CA MET A 184 -22.54 -9.63 77.25
C MET A 184 -21.59 -9.90 78.42
N THR A 185 -20.30 -10.12 78.16
CA THR A 185 -19.29 -10.28 79.22
C THR A 185 -19.00 -8.94 79.92
N GLN A 186 -18.97 -7.83 79.18
CA GLN A 186 -18.83 -6.48 79.73
C GLN A 186 -20.05 -6.05 80.57
N ALA A 187 -21.26 -6.48 80.19
CA ALA A 187 -22.48 -6.31 80.99
C ALA A 187 -22.56 -7.26 82.20
N ARG A 188 -21.79 -8.36 82.22
CA ARG A 188 -21.67 -9.30 83.35
C ARG A 188 -20.62 -8.91 84.39
N LEU A 189 -19.85 -7.84 84.18
CA LEU A 189 -18.93 -7.30 85.18
C LEU A 189 -19.66 -6.31 86.10
N PRO A 190 -19.76 -6.56 87.43
CA PRO A 190 -20.49 -5.69 88.34
C PRO A 190 -19.67 -4.46 88.74
N ALA A 191 -20.36 -3.33 88.84
CA ALA A 191 -19.88 -2.06 89.36
C ALA A 191 -19.38 -2.16 90.81
N LYS A 192 -18.15 -1.71 91.07
CA LYS A 192 -17.71 -1.13 92.36
C LYS A 192 -16.36 -0.38 92.22
N GLY A 193 -16.38 0.96 92.31
CA GLY A 193 -15.21 1.79 92.68
C GLY A 193 -15.04 1.84 94.22
N PRO A 194 -14.26 2.76 94.85
CA PRO A 194 -13.39 3.88 94.41
C PRO A 194 -11.92 3.69 94.91
N THR A 195 -10.84 4.48 94.67
CA THR A 195 -10.53 5.88 95.04
C THR A 195 -9.17 6.32 94.43
N ASP A 196 -9.13 7.57 93.97
CA ASP A 196 -8.06 8.59 93.82
C ASP A 196 -6.55 8.25 93.83
N THR A 197 -5.83 8.72 92.80
CA THR A 197 -4.94 9.90 92.85
C THR A 197 -4.37 10.20 91.45
N GLY A 198 -4.31 11.47 91.07
CA GLY A 198 -4.32 11.91 89.67
C GLY A 198 -2.97 12.07 88.96
N ALA A 199 -3.07 12.20 87.63
CA ALA A 199 -2.27 13.10 86.80
C ALA A 199 -2.86 13.10 85.37
N LYS A 200 -3.23 14.27 84.83
CA LYS A 200 -3.52 14.46 83.39
C LYS A 200 -2.23 14.26 82.58
N PRO A 201 -2.32 13.82 81.31
CA PRO A 201 -2.05 14.75 80.20
C PRO A 201 -3.00 14.59 78.96
N PRO A 202 -2.87 15.46 77.93
CA PRO A 202 -3.97 15.93 77.09
C PRO A 202 -3.99 15.42 75.62
N ARG A 203 -5.03 15.84 74.90
CA ARG A 203 -5.15 15.90 73.42
C ARG A 203 -4.13 16.88 72.80
N THR A 204 -3.40 16.48 71.75
CA THR A 204 -2.89 17.33 70.64
C THR A 204 -2.37 16.39 69.52
N GLN A 205 -2.87 16.41 68.28
CA GLN A 205 -2.63 17.35 67.16
C GLN A 205 -1.18 17.41 66.64
N MET A 206 -1.06 17.21 65.31
CA MET A 206 0.00 17.60 64.36
C MET A 206 1.39 16.98 64.46
N GLY A 207 1.98 16.77 63.28
CA GLY A 207 3.40 17.05 63.09
C GLY A 207 4.15 16.07 62.20
N ASP A 208 3.96 16.21 60.89
CA ASP A 208 5.03 16.01 59.92
C ASP A 208 6.31 16.70 60.45
N ARG A 209 7.33 15.89 60.79
CA ARG A 209 8.65 16.38 61.16
C ARG A 209 9.69 15.38 60.71
N VAL A 210 10.03 15.50 59.43
CA VAL A 210 11.30 15.05 58.86
C VAL A 210 12.45 15.65 59.68
N LEU A 211 13.09 14.85 60.52
CA LEU A 211 14.43 15.05 61.08
C LEU A 211 15.00 13.69 61.53
N PRO A 212 16.32 13.57 61.60
CA PRO A 212 17.21 12.98 60.60
C PRO A 212 17.13 11.44 60.56
N GLU A 213 17.35 10.81 59.39
CA GLU A 213 17.60 9.36 59.31
C GLU A 213 18.80 9.02 60.20
N ASN A 214 18.52 8.38 61.34
CA ASN A 214 19.51 7.82 62.24
C ASN A 214 20.30 6.75 61.46
N PRO A 215 21.65 6.80 61.41
CA PRO A 215 22.44 5.84 60.62
C PRO A 215 22.17 4.38 61.02
N GLU A 216 21.79 4.14 62.27
CA GLU A 216 21.38 2.82 62.76
C GLU A 216 20.08 2.31 62.10
N VAL A 217 19.11 3.19 61.85
CA VAL A 217 17.86 2.81 61.17
C VAL A 217 18.16 2.43 59.72
N LYS A 218 19.06 3.16 59.06
CA LYS A 218 19.52 2.84 57.70
C LYS A 218 20.29 1.52 57.63
N VAL A 219 21.20 1.26 58.58
CA VAL A 219 21.92 -0.03 58.67
C VAL A 219 20.95 -1.18 58.93
N LEU A 220 19.94 -0.99 59.78
CA LEU A 220 18.90 -2.00 60.03
C LEU A 220 18.00 -2.22 58.81
N GLN A 221 17.69 -1.16 58.06
CA GLN A 221 16.89 -1.22 56.83
C GLN A 221 17.66 -1.91 55.69
N ASP A 222 18.96 -1.62 55.54
CA ASP A 222 19.86 -2.30 54.60
C ASP A 222 20.05 -3.78 54.99
N ARG A 223 20.17 -4.08 56.29
CA ARG A 223 20.24 -5.47 56.78
C ARG A 223 18.93 -6.22 56.51
N LEU A 224 17.78 -5.58 56.72
CA LEU A 224 16.47 -6.15 56.39
C LEU A 224 16.36 -6.40 54.88
N ALA A 225 16.75 -5.44 54.04
CA ALA A 225 16.77 -5.58 52.59
C ALA A 225 17.69 -6.73 52.14
N ALA A 226 18.90 -6.84 52.70
CA ALA A 226 19.83 -7.93 52.42
C ALA A 226 19.27 -9.30 52.85
N THR A 227 18.58 -9.38 54.00
CA THR A 227 17.92 -10.63 54.41
C THR A 227 16.72 -10.98 53.54
N ASN A 228 15.94 -9.99 53.09
CA ASN A 228 14.81 -10.20 52.19
C ASN A 228 15.29 -10.66 50.80
N LEU A 229 16.40 -10.12 50.31
CA LEU A 229 17.04 -10.56 49.07
C LEU A 229 17.49 -12.02 49.20
N LYS A 230 18.21 -12.38 50.27
CA LYS A 230 18.60 -13.78 50.56
C LYS A 230 17.38 -14.70 50.67
N MET A 231 16.29 -14.25 51.28
CA MET A 231 15.05 -15.02 51.37
C MET A 231 14.41 -15.24 49.99
N SER A 232 14.46 -14.24 49.11
CA SER A 232 14.04 -14.36 47.71
C SER A 232 14.92 -15.36 46.94
N ASP A 233 16.24 -15.26 47.08
CA ASP A 233 17.20 -16.17 46.44
C ASP A 233 17.01 -17.62 46.89
N LEU A 234 16.84 -17.85 48.20
CA LEU A 234 16.53 -19.18 48.74
C LEU A 234 15.18 -19.71 48.24
N ARG A 235 14.15 -18.87 48.12
CA ARG A 235 12.87 -19.28 47.50
C ARG A 235 13.07 -19.70 46.04
N ASN A 236 13.86 -18.96 45.28
CA ASN A 236 14.17 -19.28 43.89
C ASN A 236 14.97 -20.58 43.78
N GLN A 237 15.96 -20.80 44.63
CA GLN A 237 16.72 -22.06 44.70
C GLN A 237 15.82 -23.25 45.05
N ILE A 238 14.92 -23.11 46.03
CA ILE A 238 13.94 -24.15 46.38
C ILE A 238 13.03 -24.47 45.19
N GLN A 239 12.61 -23.46 44.41
CA GLN A 239 11.82 -23.68 43.20
C GLN A 239 12.61 -24.40 42.11
N ALA A 240 13.89 -24.04 41.91
CA ALA A 240 14.79 -24.69 40.96
C ALA A 240 14.99 -26.17 41.33
N VAL A 241 15.35 -26.48 42.58
CA VAL A 241 15.51 -27.85 43.07
C VAL A 241 14.19 -28.64 42.96
N LYS A 242 13.04 -28.03 43.24
CA LYS A 242 11.73 -28.67 43.03
C LYS A 242 11.43 -28.95 41.55
N GLN A 243 11.94 -28.12 40.64
CA GLN A 243 11.79 -28.35 39.20
C GLN A 243 12.72 -29.47 38.74
N GLU A 244 13.98 -29.48 39.19
CA GLU A 244 14.94 -30.56 38.94
C GLU A 244 14.44 -31.90 39.48
N LEU A 245 13.88 -31.92 40.69
CA LEU A 245 13.25 -33.12 41.26
C LEU A 245 12.09 -33.63 40.38
N ARG A 246 11.25 -32.72 39.85
CA ARG A 246 10.16 -33.08 38.93
C ARG A 246 10.70 -33.62 37.60
N MET A 247 11.79 -33.07 37.08
CA MET A 247 12.43 -33.57 35.86
C MET A 247 13.04 -34.95 36.11
N ALA A 248 13.74 -35.15 37.23
CA ALA A 248 14.30 -36.44 37.62
C ALA A 248 13.20 -37.51 37.79
N GLN A 249 12.08 -37.14 38.41
CA GLN A 249 10.91 -38.03 38.52
C GLN A 249 10.35 -38.40 37.14
N LYS A 250 10.22 -37.45 36.20
CA LYS A 250 9.77 -37.75 34.82
C LYS A 250 10.71 -38.70 34.09
N VAL A 251 12.03 -38.49 34.23
CA VAL A 251 13.04 -39.39 33.63
C VAL A 251 12.92 -40.78 34.23
N LEU A 252 12.81 -40.90 35.56
CA LEU A 252 12.55 -42.19 36.21
C LEU A 252 11.24 -42.82 35.70
N THR A 253 10.16 -42.07 35.57
CA THR A 253 8.90 -42.59 35.02
C THR A 253 9.06 -43.08 33.59
N SER A 254 9.88 -42.44 32.76
CA SER A 254 10.15 -42.93 31.40
C SER A 254 10.99 -44.21 31.36
N GLU A 255 11.92 -44.38 32.30
CA GLU A 255 12.74 -45.58 32.46
C GLU A 255 11.97 -46.76 33.08
N VAL A 256 11.03 -46.43 33.99
CA VAL A 256 10.26 -47.40 34.75
C VAL A 256 8.93 -47.76 34.05
N GLY A 257 8.36 -46.85 33.27
CA GLY A 257 7.02 -46.97 32.69
C GLY A 257 5.98 -46.16 33.46
N GLU A 258 4.94 -45.73 32.74
CA GLU A 258 3.95 -44.76 33.23
C GLU A 258 3.04 -45.30 34.34
N ASP A 259 2.92 -46.63 34.47
CA ASP A 259 2.00 -47.30 35.40
C ASP A 259 2.63 -47.68 36.76
N VAL A 260 3.89 -47.33 37.01
CA VAL A 260 4.63 -47.77 38.21
C VAL A 260 4.82 -46.61 39.20
N ASN A 261 4.25 -46.76 40.40
CA ASN A 261 4.42 -45.78 41.47
C ASN A 261 5.85 -45.84 42.03
N ILE A 262 6.57 -44.72 41.97
CA ILE A 262 7.96 -44.59 42.46
C ILE A 262 8.09 -44.99 43.94
N GLN A 263 7.05 -44.80 44.76
CA GLN A 263 7.04 -45.23 46.16
C GLN A 263 7.03 -46.76 46.32
N GLN A 264 6.46 -47.50 45.36
CA GLN A 264 6.44 -48.97 45.38
C GLN A 264 7.80 -49.57 44.99
N LEU A 265 8.58 -48.88 44.15
CA LEU A 265 9.96 -49.28 43.82
C LEU A 265 10.90 -49.22 45.03
N LEU A 266 10.72 -48.19 45.86
CA LEU A 266 11.50 -48.01 47.09
C LEU A 266 11.20 -49.13 48.11
N SER A 267 9.98 -49.69 48.09
CA SER A 267 9.54 -50.77 48.99
C SER A 267 10.02 -52.16 48.56
N SER A 268 10.57 -52.33 47.34
CA SER A 268 11.03 -53.63 46.83
C SER A 268 12.24 -53.47 45.89
N PRO A 269 13.41 -53.07 46.42
CA PRO A 269 14.62 -52.88 45.63
C PRO A 269 15.17 -54.23 45.18
N GLY A 270 14.95 -54.61 43.92
CA GLY A 270 15.60 -55.78 43.29
C GLY A 270 14.69 -56.65 42.43
N THR A 271 13.37 -56.59 42.62
CA THR A 271 12.41 -57.38 41.80
C THR A 271 12.08 -56.66 40.49
N TRP A 272 12.30 -55.34 40.44
CA TRP A 272 11.83 -54.50 39.36
C TRP A 272 12.89 -54.37 38.25
N ARG A 273 12.50 -54.68 37.00
CA ARG A 273 13.37 -54.58 35.81
C ARG A 273 12.90 -53.41 34.94
N GLY A 274 13.86 -52.59 34.49
CA GLY A 274 13.62 -51.42 33.63
C GLY A 274 12.76 -51.71 32.40
N ARG A 275 12.02 -50.71 31.92
CA ARG A 275 11.20 -50.81 30.70
C ARG A 275 12.04 -51.27 29.51
N ALA A 276 13.24 -50.72 29.33
CA ALA A 276 14.15 -51.13 28.27
C ALA A 276 14.54 -52.62 28.37
N GLN A 277 14.82 -53.11 29.59
CA GLN A 277 15.14 -54.51 29.82
C GLN A 277 13.92 -55.42 29.60
N GLN A 278 12.73 -54.98 30.01
CA GLN A 278 11.48 -55.70 29.78
C GLN A 278 11.15 -55.78 28.29
N ILE A 279 11.36 -54.69 27.53
CA ILE A 279 11.24 -54.67 26.07
C ILE A 279 12.24 -55.64 25.43
N LEU A 280 13.51 -55.64 25.84
CA LEU A 280 14.50 -56.56 25.29
C LEU A 280 14.15 -58.04 25.56
N ILE A 281 13.68 -58.35 26.77
CA ILE A 281 13.22 -59.71 27.12
C ILE A 281 12.00 -60.09 26.27
N LEU A 282 11.02 -59.19 26.14
CA LEU A 282 9.83 -59.42 25.33
C LEU A 282 10.20 -59.57 23.85
N GLN A 283 11.09 -58.75 23.30
CA GLN A 283 11.59 -58.89 21.93
C GLN A 283 12.35 -60.20 21.73
N SER A 284 13.15 -60.64 22.71
CA SER A 284 13.79 -61.96 22.66
C SER A 284 12.75 -63.08 22.66
N LYS A 285 11.72 -62.96 23.50
CA LYS A 285 10.66 -63.96 23.61
C LYS A 285 9.75 -63.99 22.40
N VAL A 286 9.47 -62.83 21.80
CA VAL A 286 8.76 -62.71 20.52
C VAL A 286 9.58 -63.35 19.41
N ARG A 287 10.88 -63.05 19.29
CA ARG A 287 11.75 -63.73 18.29
C ARG A 287 11.82 -65.23 18.49
N GLU A 288 11.86 -65.69 19.74
CA GLU A 288 11.86 -67.12 20.06
C GLU A 288 10.51 -67.77 19.74
N LEU A 289 9.40 -67.11 20.05
CA LEU A 289 8.05 -67.58 19.70
C LEU A 289 7.83 -67.54 18.19
N GLU A 290 8.29 -66.52 17.48
CA GLU A 290 8.28 -66.44 16.01
C GLU A 290 9.11 -67.56 15.39
N LYS A 291 10.28 -67.85 15.97
CA LYS A 291 11.12 -68.99 15.57
C LYS A 291 10.42 -70.32 15.86
N GLN A 292 9.79 -70.47 17.02
CA GLN A 292 9.01 -71.67 17.38
C GLN A 292 7.78 -71.82 16.48
N LEU A 293 7.11 -70.74 16.10
CA LEU A 293 5.96 -70.71 15.19
C LEU A 293 6.39 -71.02 13.75
N GLY A 294 7.52 -70.47 13.31
CA GLY A 294 8.15 -70.79 12.03
C GLY A 294 8.59 -72.26 11.97
N GLN A 295 9.10 -72.79 13.09
CA GLN A 295 9.49 -74.21 13.22
C GLN A 295 8.28 -75.16 13.34
N THR A 296 7.19 -74.75 13.98
CA THR A 296 5.94 -75.52 13.97
C THR A 296 5.28 -75.47 12.60
N ARG A 297 5.41 -74.36 11.87
CA ARG A 297 4.95 -74.24 10.49
C ARG A 297 5.76 -75.13 9.54
N SER A 298 7.09 -75.15 9.64
CA SER A 298 7.94 -76.03 8.84
C SER A 298 7.82 -77.51 9.25
N ARG A 299 7.57 -77.82 10.52
CA ARG A 299 7.29 -79.20 10.98
C ARG A 299 5.88 -79.66 10.64
N SER A 300 4.93 -78.74 10.41
CA SER A 300 3.58 -79.06 9.92
C SER A 300 3.53 -79.27 8.40
N GLU A 301 4.56 -78.88 7.64
CA GLU A 301 4.58 -79.05 6.18
C GLU A 301 4.98 -80.48 5.74
N GLU A 302 5.59 -81.30 6.60
CA GLU A 302 5.93 -82.70 6.26
C GLU A 302 4.98 -83.75 6.85
N THR A 303 4.10 -83.41 7.80
CA THR A 303 3.13 -84.36 8.39
C THR A 303 1.73 -83.77 8.63
N ALA A 304 1.28 -82.84 7.80
CA ALA A 304 -0.13 -82.42 7.74
C ALA A 304 -0.64 -82.37 6.29
N SER A 305 -0.64 -83.54 5.66
CA SER A 305 -1.49 -83.82 4.48
C SER A 305 -2.99 -83.86 4.83
N GLU A 306 -3.39 -83.48 6.05
CA GLU A 306 -4.77 -83.23 6.44
C GLU A 306 -4.81 -82.02 7.40
N LEU A 307 -5.67 -81.04 7.08
CA LEU A 307 -6.09 -79.88 7.91
C LEU A 307 -5.36 -78.51 7.79
N SER A 308 -5.64 -77.80 6.69
CA SER A 308 -6.05 -76.37 6.61
C SER A 308 -5.51 -75.32 7.62
N VAL A 309 -4.66 -74.38 7.19
CA VAL A 309 -4.60 -72.97 7.72
C VAL A 309 -4.33 -71.93 6.60
N TYR A 310 -4.86 -72.15 5.41
CA TYR A 310 -5.48 -71.04 4.67
C TYR A 310 -6.94 -71.43 4.62
N PRO A 311 -7.84 -70.70 5.28
CA PRO A 311 -9.25 -70.96 5.05
C PRO A 311 -9.48 -70.64 3.58
N ASP A 312 -9.74 -71.70 2.81
CA ASP A 312 -10.31 -71.58 1.49
C ASP A 312 -11.48 -70.58 1.60
N PRO A 313 -11.49 -69.47 0.83
CA PRO A 313 -12.56 -68.47 0.87
C PRO A 313 -13.96 -69.08 0.70
N ARG A 314 -14.03 -70.31 0.17
CA ARG A 314 -15.26 -71.06 -0.06
C ARG A 314 -15.74 -71.88 1.16
N LYS A 315 -14.91 -72.09 2.21
CA LYS A 315 -15.24 -72.92 3.40
C LYS A 315 -15.25 -72.19 4.75
N LEU A 316 -14.97 -70.89 4.78
CA LEU A 316 -15.11 -70.10 6.01
C LEU A 316 -16.58 -70.02 6.45
N SER A 317 -16.82 -70.24 7.74
CA SER A 317 -18.11 -69.93 8.37
C SER A 317 -18.44 -68.45 8.12
N ALA A 318 -19.73 -68.12 7.97
CA ALA A 318 -20.18 -66.74 7.79
C ALA A 318 -19.62 -65.81 8.88
N GLN A 319 -19.41 -66.34 10.09
CA GLN A 319 -18.82 -65.62 11.23
C GLN A 319 -17.33 -65.31 11.03
N GLU A 320 -16.54 -66.24 10.49
CA GLU A 320 -15.10 -66.05 10.25
C GLU A 320 -14.86 -65.08 9.08
N LYS A 321 -15.69 -65.15 8.02
CA LYS A 321 -15.69 -64.16 6.93
C LYS A 321 -15.99 -62.75 7.45
N ASN A 322 -16.93 -62.64 8.39
CA ASN A 322 -17.28 -61.35 8.99
C ASN A 322 -16.14 -60.79 9.84
N LEU A 323 -15.49 -61.61 10.68
CA LEU A 323 -14.32 -61.20 11.47
C LEU A 323 -13.14 -60.74 10.61
N LEU A 324 -12.85 -61.44 9.51
CA LEU A 324 -11.82 -61.02 8.54
C LEU A 324 -12.18 -59.68 7.88
N ARG A 325 -13.47 -59.48 7.52
CA ARG A 325 -13.94 -58.21 6.97
C ARG A 325 -13.82 -57.07 7.97
N ILE A 326 -14.15 -57.28 9.24
CA ILE A 326 -14.00 -56.27 10.30
C ILE A 326 -12.53 -55.88 10.47
N ARG A 327 -11.61 -56.86 10.56
CA ARG A 327 -10.17 -56.58 10.67
C ARG A 327 -9.61 -55.83 9.45
N ASN A 328 -10.07 -56.15 8.25
CA ASN A 328 -9.66 -55.41 7.05
C ASN A 328 -10.19 -53.98 7.08
N LEU A 329 -11.47 -53.77 7.46
CA LEU A 329 -12.04 -52.42 7.62
C LEU A 329 -11.34 -51.61 8.73
N GLU A 330 -10.94 -52.23 9.83
CA GLU A 330 -10.15 -51.60 10.89
C GLU A 330 -8.77 -51.20 10.37
N ARG A 331 -8.10 -52.05 9.60
CA ARG A 331 -6.81 -51.75 8.98
C ARG A 331 -6.92 -50.62 7.96
N GLU A 332 -7.91 -50.66 7.07
CA GLU A 332 -8.17 -49.59 6.09
C GLU A 332 -8.48 -48.26 6.78
N LYS A 333 -9.26 -48.28 7.87
CA LYS A 333 -9.47 -47.09 8.69
C LYS A 333 -8.16 -46.60 9.29
N GLN A 334 -7.37 -47.48 9.89
CA GLN A 334 -6.10 -47.12 10.51
C GLN A 334 -5.11 -46.53 9.49
N GLU A 335 -4.96 -47.16 8.32
CA GLU A 335 -4.15 -46.66 7.21
C GLU A 335 -4.66 -45.31 6.68
N GLY A 336 -5.98 -45.12 6.60
CA GLY A 336 -6.60 -43.84 6.26
C GLY A 336 -6.29 -42.74 7.29
N TRP A 337 -6.37 -43.06 8.58
CA TRP A 337 -5.98 -42.16 9.66
C TRP A 337 -4.49 -41.80 9.61
N GLU A 338 -3.62 -42.76 9.34
CA GLU A 338 -2.17 -42.54 9.22
C GLU A 338 -1.81 -41.67 8.02
N LYS A 339 -2.48 -41.88 6.86
CA LYS A 339 -2.32 -41.02 5.68
C LYS A 339 -2.75 -39.58 5.97
N LEU A 340 -3.94 -39.39 6.57
CA LEU A 340 -4.42 -38.06 6.95
C LEU A 340 -3.53 -37.38 7.99
N ALA A 341 -2.98 -38.14 8.95
CA ALA A 341 -2.03 -37.62 9.93
C ALA A 341 -0.71 -37.17 9.26
N ALA A 342 -0.19 -37.96 8.32
CA ALA A 342 1.00 -37.61 7.55
C ALA A 342 0.78 -36.36 6.68
N GLU A 343 -0.39 -36.24 6.05
CA GLU A 343 -0.79 -35.05 5.28
C GLU A 343 -0.90 -33.81 6.17
N ARG A 344 -1.54 -33.94 7.35
CA ARG A 344 -1.58 -32.86 8.35
C ARG A 344 -0.16 -32.40 8.71
N ASP A 345 0.74 -33.33 8.99
CA ASP A 345 2.12 -33.00 9.37
C ASP A 345 2.92 -32.37 8.22
N ALA A 346 2.65 -32.80 6.98
CA ALA A 346 3.21 -32.16 5.80
C ALA A 346 2.74 -30.72 5.64
N LEU A 347 1.42 -30.48 5.70
CA LEU A 347 0.82 -29.15 5.62
C LEU A 347 1.28 -28.25 6.77
N GLN A 348 1.47 -28.80 7.96
CA GLN A 348 1.95 -28.05 9.12
C GLN A 348 3.41 -27.60 8.92
N ARG A 349 4.27 -28.46 8.39
CA ARG A 349 5.65 -28.10 8.01
C ARG A 349 5.67 -27.02 6.92
N GLU A 350 4.83 -27.14 5.88
CA GLU A 350 4.73 -26.14 4.83
C GLU A 350 4.27 -24.77 5.38
N LEU A 351 3.30 -24.76 6.30
CA LEU A 351 2.86 -23.55 6.98
C LEU A 351 3.97 -22.89 7.79
N GLU A 352 4.78 -23.68 8.52
CA GLU A 352 5.93 -23.17 9.26
C GLU A 352 7.01 -22.59 8.33
N GLU A 353 7.27 -23.26 7.22
CA GLU A 353 8.24 -22.80 6.23
C GLU A 353 7.79 -21.50 5.54
N LEU A 354 6.49 -21.40 5.22
CA LEU A 354 5.89 -20.19 4.66
C LEU A 354 5.89 -19.03 5.67
N LYS A 355 5.65 -19.30 6.96
CA LYS A 355 5.80 -18.31 8.04
C LYS A 355 7.23 -17.77 8.11
N LYS A 356 8.24 -18.64 8.06
CA LYS A 356 9.66 -18.22 8.02
C LYS A 356 9.97 -17.35 6.79
N LYS A 357 9.46 -17.73 5.60
CA LYS A 357 9.60 -16.91 4.37
C LYS A 357 8.93 -15.55 4.53
N PHE A 358 7.74 -15.50 5.13
CA PHE A 358 7.02 -14.24 5.39
C PHE A 358 7.76 -13.35 6.41
N GLU A 359 8.28 -13.91 7.49
CA GLU A 359 9.11 -13.19 8.46
C GLU A 359 10.38 -12.64 7.81
N GLY A 360 11.05 -13.41 6.95
CA GLY A 360 12.19 -12.96 6.15
C GLY A 360 11.84 -11.83 5.18
N MET A 361 10.70 -11.92 4.49
CA MET A 361 10.21 -10.82 3.65
C MET A 361 9.87 -9.57 4.47
N ARG A 362 9.27 -9.76 5.66
CA ARG A 362 8.89 -8.66 6.56
C ARG A 362 10.13 -7.94 7.12
N SER A 363 11.16 -8.67 7.50
CA SER A 363 12.43 -8.07 7.96
C SER A 363 13.13 -7.31 6.83
N ARG A 364 13.20 -7.91 5.62
CA ARG A 364 13.75 -7.23 4.44
C ARG A 364 12.98 -5.96 4.09
N ASN A 365 11.65 -6.01 4.12
CA ASN A 365 10.82 -4.83 3.84
C ASN A 365 11.03 -3.73 4.88
N LYS A 366 11.23 -4.08 6.16
CA LYS A 366 11.58 -3.13 7.22
C LYS A 366 12.93 -2.45 6.96
N VAL A 367 13.95 -3.21 6.56
CA VAL A 367 15.28 -2.69 6.22
C VAL A 367 15.20 -1.77 5.00
N LEU A 368 14.56 -2.22 3.92
CA LEU A 368 14.34 -1.39 2.72
C LEU A 368 13.57 -0.10 3.04
N SER A 369 12.56 -0.18 3.92
CA SER A 369 11.82 1.00 4.36
C SER A 369 12.70 1.99 5.14
N SER A 370 13.62 1.49 5.98
CA SER A 370 14.60 2.38 6.63
C SER A 370 15.58 2.98 5.63
N GLU A 371 16.08 2.21 4.67
CA GLU A 371 16.97 2.72 3.61
C GLU A 371 16.30 3.82 2.80
N VAL A 372 15.06 3.62 2.37
CA VAL A 372 14.27 4.65 1.66
C VAL A 372 14.11 5.91 2.51
N LYS A 373 13.89 5.78 3.83
CA LYS A 373 13.83 6.95 4.73
C LYS A 373 15.17 7.68 4.79
N THR A 374 16.27 6.94 4.89
CA THR A 374 17.62 7.55 4.91
C THR A 374 17.95 8.24 3.59
N LEU A 375 17.64 7.63 2.45
CA LEU A 375 17.85 8.22 1.12
C LEU A 375 16.98 9.47 0.93
N ARG A 376 15.73 9.46 1.38
CA ARG A 376 14.88 10.66 1.37
C ARG A 376 15.46 11.78 2.23
N SER A 377 16.01 11.46 3.40
CA SER A 377 16.69 12.43 4.25
C SER A 377 17.92 13.02 3.56
N GLN A 378 18.75 12.19 2.91
CA GLN A 378 19.91 12.64 2.15
C GLN A 378 19.53 13.49 0.94
N MET A 379 18.46 13.13 0.23
CA MET A 379 17.95 13.94 -0.87
C MET A 379 17.42 15.29 -0.36
N GLY A 380 16.76 15.31 0.80
CA GLY A 380 16.35 16.54 1.47
C GLY A 380 17.52 17.47 1.80
N THR A 381 18.64 16.93 2.31
CA THR A 381 19.83 17.75 2.57
C THR A 381 20.50 18.27 1.29
N LEU A 382 20.48 17.50 0.19
CA LEU A 382 20.96 17.98 -1.10
C LEU A 382 20.10 19.09 -1.69
N VAL A 383 18.77 18.96 -1.58
CA VAL A 383 17.84 20.03 -1.99
C VAL A 383 18.09 21.30 -1.18
N GLU A 384 18.29 21.14 0.13
CA GLU A 384 18.59 22.28 1.00
C GLU A 384 19.91 22.96 0.59
N LYS A 385 20.97 22.19 0.29
CA LYS A 385 22.22 22.74 -0.25
C LYS A 385 22.01 23.49 -1.56
N GLY A 386 21.24 22.92 -2.50
CA GLY A 386 20.88 23.61 -3.74
C GLY A 386 20.19 24.94 -3.49
N ARG A 387 19.30 25.00 -2.47
CA ARG A 387 18.68 26.27 -2.04
C ARG A 387 19.70 27.29 -1.54
N HIS A 388 20.68 26.87 -0.75
CA HIS A 388 21.75 27.75 -0.27
C HIS A 388 22.64 28.24 -1.43
N ASP A 389 22.90 27.38 -2.42
CA ASP A 389 23.64 27.74 -3.63
C ASP A 389 22.84 28.75 -4.47
N ASP A 390 21.52 28.58 -4.61
CA ASP A 390 20.64 29.54 -5.28
C ASP A 390 20.65 30.90 -4.56
N GLU A 391 20.54 30.91 -3.23
CA GLU A 391 20.65 32.15 -2.42
C GLU A 391 22.01 32.85 -2.62
N LEU A 392 23.09 32.08 -2.71
CA LEU A 392 24.43 32.62 -3.00
C LEU A 392 24.50 33.20 -4.41
N ILE A 393 23.93 32.53 -5.41
CA ILE A 393 23.87 33.03 -6.79
C ILE A 393 23.09 34.33 -6.84
N ASP A 394 21.93 34.41 -6.20
CA ASP A 394 21.11 35.62 -6.14
C ASP A 394 21.89 36.79 -5.50
N ALA A 395 22.57 36.53 -4.38
CA ALA A 395 23.40 37.54 -3.73
C ALA A 395 24.54 38.05 -4.64
N LEU A 396 25.21 37.16 -5.38
CA LEU A 396 26.25 37.53 -6.34
C LEU A 396 25.68 38.29 -7.55
N MET A 397 24.50 37.90 -8.03
CA MET A 397 23.80 38.60 -9.11
C MET A 397 23.39 40.01 -8.69
N ASP A 398 22.92 40.19 -7.46
CA ASP A 398 22.63 41.52 -6.90
C ASP A 398 23.88 42.39 -6.79
N GLN A 399 25.01 41.82 -6.36
CA GLN A 399 26.30 42.54 -6.35
C GLN A 399 26.74 42.97 -7.75
N LEU A 400 26.62 42.08 -8.75
CA LEU A 400 26.92 42.42 -10.15
C LEU A 400 26.02 43.54 -10.68
N LYS A 401 24.72 43.50 -10.34
CA LYS A 401 23.76 44.53 -10.73
C LYS A 401 24.10 45.87 -10.09
N GLN A 402 24.46 45.90 -8.81
CA GLN A 402 24.92 47.11 -8.12
C GLN A 402 26.18 47.69 -8.77
N LEU A 403 27.16 46.85 -9.10
CA LEU A 403 28.37 47.29 -9.80
C LEU A 403 28.06 47.85 -11.20
N GLN A 404 27.15 47.21 -11.94
CA GLN A 404 26.71 47.70 -13.25
C GLN A 404 25.99 49.05 -13.15
N GLU A 405 25.17 49.26 -12.11
CA GLU A 405 24.51 50.54 -11.84
C GLU A 405 25.52 51.64 -11.47
N ILE A 406 26.52 51.32 -10.64
CA ILE A 406 27.61 52.24 -10.33
C ILE A 406 28.37 52.62 -11.59
N LEU A 407 28.77 51.66 -12.43
CA LEU A 407 29.46 51.93 -13.69
C LEU A 407 28.62 52.78 -14.65
N SER A 408 27.32 52.50 -14.74
CA SER A 408 26.39 53.30 -15.56
C SER A 408 26.27 54.74 -15.02
N SER A 409 26.22 54.92 -13.70
CA SER A 409 26.18 56.24 -13.07
C SER A 409 27.48 57.04 -13.29
N LEU A 410 28.63 56.38 -13.19
CA LEU A 410 29.94 56.97 -13.47
C LEU A 410 30.08 57.34 -14.94
N SER A 411 29.65 56.48 -15.86
CA SER A 411 29.62 56.78 -17.29
C SER A 411 28.73 57.98 -17.61
N LEU A 412 27.53 58.06 -17.01
CA LEU A 412 26.64 59.21 -17.16
C LEU A 412 27.24 60.49 -16.58
N GLN A 413 27.96 60.39 -15.46
CA GLN A 413 28.67 61.52 -14.87
C GLN A 413 29.82 61.98 -15.75
N GLU A 414 30.60 61.06 -16.31
CA GLU A 414 31.69 61.34 -17.24
C GLU A 414 31.18 62.02 -18.52
N GLU A 415 30.04 61.59 -19.06
CA GLU A 415 29.44 62.24 -20.23
C GLU A 415 28.97 63.67 -19.89
N LYS A 416 28.36 63.88 -18.70
CA LYS A 416 27.99 65.21 -18.24
C LYS A 416 29.21 66.13 -18.07
N THR A 417 30.31 65.63 -17.51
CA THR A 417 31.54 66.42 -17.35
C THR A 417 32.15 66.73 -18.72
N ARG A 418 32.23 65.74 -19.63
CA ARG A 418 32.69 65.94 -21.02
C ARG A 418 31.87 66.99 -21.75
N VAL A 419 30.53 66.94 -21.70
CA VAL A 419 29.66 67.95 -22.31
C VAL A 419 29.88 69.33 -21.69
N SER A 420 30.02 69.41 -20.37
CA SER A 420 30.30 70.68 -19.69
C SER A 420 31.65 71.27 -20.08
N GLN A 421 32.68 70.43 -20.20
CA GLN A 421 34.02 70.81 -20.63
C GLN A 421 34.02 71.23 -22.10
N HIS A 422 33.36 70.49 -22.98
CA HIS A 422 33.21 70.85 -24.38
C HIS A 422 32.50 72.20 -24.57
N ARG A 423 31.46 72.49 -23.78
CA ARG A 423 30.81 73.81 -23.77
C ARG A 423 31.74 74.92 -23.32
N LEU A 424 32.60 74.65 -22.34
CA LEU A 424 33.59 75.61 -21.85
C LEU A 424 34.68 75.85 -22.91
N ASP A 425 35.19 74.79 -23.53
CA ASP A 425 36.16 74.87 -24.63
C ASP A 425 35.58 75.61 -25.84
N GLN A 426 34.31 75.37 -26.18
CA GLN A 426 33.63 76.10 -27.25
C GLN A 426 33.52 77.59 -26.95
N LYS A 427 33.22 77.97 -25.68
CA LYS A 427 33.21 79.37 -25.25
C LYS A 427 34.61 79.99 -25.38
N LEU A 428 35.64 79.32 -24.85
CA LEU A 428 37.03 79.77 -24.96
C LEU A 428 37.47 79.93 -26.41
N ASN A 429 37.10 78.99 -27.29
CA ASN A 429 37.41 79.07 -28.72
C ASN A 429 36.71 80.27 -29.38
N SER A 430 35.44 80.53 -29.06
CA SER A 430 34.74 81.73 -29.56
C SER A 430 35.41 83.02 -29.10
N GLU A 431 35.93 83.05 -27.88
CA GLU A 431 36.64 84.21 -27.33
C GLU A 431 38.02 84.37 -27.96
N ALA A 432 38.74 83.26 -28.18
CA ALA A 432 40.00 83.24 -28.91
C ALA A 432 39.83 83.71 -30.37
N GLN A 433 38.72 83.36 -31.02
CA GLN A 433 38.38 83.86 -32.35
C GLN A 433 38.10 85.37 -32.34
N ARG A 434 37.38 85.89 -31.33
CA ARG A 434 37.17 87.34 -31.16
C ARG A 434 38.48 88.08 -30.94
N SER A 435 39.33 87.59 -30.05
CA SER A 435 40.64 88.20 -29.77
C SER A 435 41.56 88.11 -30.99
N SER A 436 41.56 86.99 -31.71
CA SER A 436 42.30 86.84 -32.97
C SER A 436 41.83 87.82 -34.04
N SER A 437 40.51 88.01 -34.19
CA SER A 437 39.93 89.02 -35.09
C SER A 437 40.34 90.43 -34.70
N LEU A 438 40.28 90.78 -33.41
CA LEU A 438 40.73 92.07 -32.90
C LEU A 438 42.24 92.28 -33.15
N VAL A 439 43.06 91.26 -32.90
CA VAL A 439 44.51 91.30 -33.19
C VAL A 439 44.75 91.49 -34.69
N ALA A 440 44.00 90.81 -35.56
CA ALA A 440 44.11 91.00 -37.00
C ALA A 440 43.72 92.42 -37.43
N GLN A 441 42.67 92.99 -36.84
CA GLN A 441 42.26 94.37 -37.08
C GLN A 441 43.33 95.38 -36.61
N LEU A 442 43.89 95.17 -35.42
CA LEU A 442 44.99 95.99 -34.89
C LEU A 442 46.24 95.89 -35.77
N ARG A 443 46.59 94.69 -36.25
CA ARG A 443 47.69 94.49 -37.21
C ARG A 443 47.46 95.23 -38.51
N ALA A 444 46.25 95.16 -39.08
CA ALA A 444 45.91 95.88 -40.31
C ALA A 444 45.99 97.41 -40.14
N MET A 445 45.54 97.96 -39.01
CA MET A 445 45.69 99.39 -38.72
C MET A 445 47.15 99.80 -38.58
N LEU A 446 47.97 99.00 -37.87
CA LEU A 446 49.41 99.23 -37.76
C LEU A 446 50.12 99.13 -39.11
N GLU A 447 49.77 98.15 -39.95
CA GLU A 447 50.33 98.04 -41.31
C GLU A 447 49.97 99.26 -42.17
N LEU A 448 48.75 99.77 -42.05
CA LEU A 448 48.30 100.96 -42.76
C LEU A 448 49.03 102.21 -42.25
N GLU A 449 49.21 102.35 -40.94
CA GLU A 449 49.96 103.44 -40.30
C GLU A 449 51.47 103.38 -40.62
N ILE A 450 52.07 102.19 -40.57
CA ILE A 450 53.46 101.95 -41.04
C ILE A 450 53.57 102.29 -42.52
N GLY A 451 52.59 101.93 -43.35
CA GLY A 451 52.53 102.29 -44.77
C GLY A 451 52.45 103.80 -44.99
N GLN A 452 51.61 104.51 -44.23
CA GLN A 452 51.50 105.97 -44.26
C GLN A 452 52.79 106.65 -43.81
N LEU A 453 53.38 106.22 -42.70
CA LEU A 453 54.67 106.71 -42.21
C LEU A 453 55.80 106.42 -43.19
N SER A 454 55.78 105.26 -43.85
CA SER A 454 56.75 104.91 -44.92
C SER A 454 56.59 105.84 -46.12
N LEU A 455 55.35 106.16 -46.54
CA LEU A 455 55.07 107.13 -47.60
C LEU A 455 55.41 108.57 -47.19
N GLN A 456 55.26 108.92 -45.91
CA GLN A 456 55.67 110.23 -45.37
C GLN A 456 57.19 110.34 -45.28
N TYR A 457 57.88 109.25 -44.93
CA TYR A 457 59.34 109.14 -44.99
C TYR A 457 59.85 109.23 -46.45
N LEU A 458 59.17 108.60 -47.40
CA LEU A 458 59.47 108.71 -48.84
C LEU A 458 59.20 110.12 -49.38
N ARG A 459 58.15 110.80 -48.90
CA ARG A 459 57.81 112.19 -49.28
C ARG A 459 58.77 113.22 -48.68
N ASN A 460 59.35 112.96 -47.52
CA ASN A 460 60.32 113.83 -46.85
C ASN A 460 61.78 113.57 -47.28
N LYS A 461 62.04 112.51 -48.06
CA LYS A 461 63.31 112.27 -48.76
C LYS A 461 63.18 112.58 -50.25
N GLY A 462 63.05 113.86 -50.56
CA GLY A 462 63.35 114.39 -51.89
C GLY A 462 64.65 115.17 -51.84
N GLU A 463 65.79 114.47 -51.95
CA GLU A 463 66.99 114.93 -52.66
C GLU A 463 68.08 113.86 -52.60
N ASP A 464 68.48 113.49 -53.82
CA ASP A 464 69.85 113.24 -54.26
C ASP A 464 70.39 111.82 -54.39
N GLU A 465 71.13 111.73 -55.48
CA GLU A 465 71.65 110.60 -56.22
C GLU A 465 72.53 109.63 -55.44
N GLY A 466 72.75 108.46 -56.07
CA GLY A 466 74.13 108.06 -56.27
C GLY A 466 74.53 106.72 -55.70
N SER A 467 74.50 105.74 -56.61
CA SER A 467 75.65 104.88 -56.91
C SER A 467 76.09 103.78 -55.94
N SER A 468 76.37 102.65 -56.60
CA SER A 468 77.33 101.59 -56.29
C SER A 468 76.94 100.48 -55.29
N GLY A 469 76.92 99.24 -55.82
CA GLY A 469 77.14 98.02 -55.02
C GLY A 469 78.59 97.95 -54.50
N PRO A 470 79.06 96.86 -53.83
CA PRO A 470 78.73 95.46 -54.17
C PRO A 470 78.62 94.50 -52.95
N GLU A 471 78.39 93.23 -53.30
CA GLU A 471 78.73 91.95 -52.64
C GLU A 471 79.82 91.98 -51.53
N VAL A 472 79.62 91.22 -50.43
CA VAL A 472 80.58 90.28 -49.76
C VAL A 472 80.00 89.73 -48.43
N SER A 473 80.27 88.44 -48.21
CA SER A 473 79.87 87.57 -47.09
C SER A 473 80.68 87.72 -45.78
N ARG A 474 80.08 87.34 -44.63
CA ARG A 474 80.64 86.62 -43.43
C ARG A 474 79.60 86.71 -42.30
N ALA A 475 79.00 85.63 -41.75
CA ALA A 475 79.51 84.46 -41.01
C ALA A 475 79.90 84.73 -39.54
N SER A 476 79.24 83.96 -38.64
CA SER A 476 79.68 83.44 -37.34
C SER A 476 79.49 84.24 -36.04
N ALA A 477 78.65 83.72 -35.14
CA ALA A 477 78.99 83.32 -33.75
C ALA A 477 77.78 82.55 -33.14
N LYS A 478 77.85 81.21 -33.09
CA LYS A 478 78.14 80.38 -31.91
C LYS A 478 76.98 80.23 -30.89
N LEU A 479 76.37 79.03 -30.95
CA LEU A 479 75.84 78.22 -29.83
C LEU A 479 76.85 78.15 -28.66
N PRO A 480 76.50 77.74 -27.42
CA PRO A 480 75.89 76.42 -27.15
C PRO A 480 74.92 76.42 -25.91
N ASP A 481 74.26 75.38 -25.41
CA ASP A 481 74.42 73.93 -25.42
C ASP A 481 73.05 73.23 -25.23
N ASP A 482 72.96 72.04 -25.82
CA ASP A 482 71.96 70.96 -25.64
C ASP A 482 72.30 70.15 -24.35
N PRO A 483 71.50 69.17 -23.86
CA PRO A 483 71.58 67.85 -24.48
C PRO A 483 70.27 67.02 -24.51
N GLY A 484 69.95 66.50 -25.69
CA GLY A 484 69.72 65.07 -25.95
C GLY A 484 68.31 64.49 -25.73
N LEU A 485 67.81 63.54 -26.53
CA LEU A 485 68.42 62.74 -27.59
C LEU A 485 67.33 62.02 -28.43
N THR A 486 67.47 62.12 -29.76
CA THR A 486 67.26 61.11 -30.86
C THR A 486 65.91 60.38 -31.03
N LYS A 487 65.12 60.56 -32.11
CA LYS A 487 65.21 60.30 -33.59
C LYS A 487 64.99 58.83 -34.07
N PRO A 488 64.17 58.59 -35.13
CA PRO A 488 64.04 57.33 -35.91
C PRO A 488 64.91 57.41 -37.22
N PRO A 489 64.81 56.57 -38.31
CA PRO A 489 64.14 55.28 -38.63
C PRO A 489 65.00 54.22 -39.44
N ALA A 490 64.37 53.09 -39.81
CA ALA A 490 64.51 52.26 -41.04
C ALA A 490 65.52 51.07 -41.20
N SER A 491 64.95 49.99 -41.77
CA SER A 491 65.49 49.03 -42.77
C SER A 491 66.35 47.80 -42.38
N ALA A 492 65.79 46.63 -42.72
CA ALA A 492 66.36 45.34 -43.19
C ALA A 492 67.51 44.63 -42.45
N GLY A 493 67.32 43.33 -42.17
CA GLY A 493 68.39 42.36 -41.92
C GLY A 493 67.96 41.17 -41.06
N ASP A 494 67.86 39.99 -41.68
CA ASP A 494 67.66 38.67 -41.09
C ASP A 494 68.58 38.37 -39.89
N HIS A 495 68.10 37.63 -38.89
CA HIS A 495 68.71 36.39 -38.38
C HIS A 495 67.76 35.65 -37.41
N ALA A 496 67.83 34.32 -37.50
CA ALA A 496 66.91 33.34 -36.94
C ALA A 496 66.96 33.18 -35.41
N GLY A 497 65.81 32.78 -34.82
CA GLY A 497 65.83 32.09 -33.53
C GLY A 497 64.56 32.19 -32.66
N ARG A 498 63.61 31.28 -32.90
CA ARG A 498 62.96 30.44 -31.86
C ARG A 498 62.03 31.12 -30.81
N LEU A 499 60.74 30.73 -30.92
CA LEU A 499 59.64 30.63 -29.91
C LEU A 499 58.62 31.77 -29.82
N GLY A 500 57.34 31.39 -29.95
CA GLY A 500 56.19 32.16 -29.45
C GLY A 500 55.08 32.41 -30.47
N SER A 501 54.23 31.41 -30.71
CA SER A 501 53.02 31.53 -31.53
C SER A 501 51.96 32.39 -30.82
N SER A 502 51.72 33.61 -31.29
CA SER A 502 50.63 34.47 -30.82
C SER A 502 49.74 34.93 -31.96
N ARG A 503 48.43 34.79 -31.69
CA ARG A 503 47.29 35.02 -32.55
C ARG A 503 47.15 36.50 -32.94
N SER A 504 46.79 36.75 -34.19
CA SER A 504 46.44 38.09 -34.70
C SER A 504 45.10 38.56 -34.11
N VAL A 505 45.05 39.84 -33.69
CA VAL A 505 43.85 40.54 -33.19
C VAL A 505 43.59 41.71 -34.13
N THR A 506 42.35 41.86 -34.62
CA THR A 506 41.90 43.09 -35.32
C THR A 506 41.57 44.18 -34.30
N SER A 507 41.78 45.46 -34.68
CA SER A 507 41.79 46.65 -33.81
C SER A 507 40.46 47.07 -33.15
N LEU A 508 39.53 46.13 -32.93
CA LEU A 508 38.26 46.35 -32.23
C LEU A 508 37.85 45.17 -31.33
N GLY A 509 38.81 44.42 -30.78
CA GLY A 509 38.61 43.66 -29.53
C GLY A 509 37.54 42.56 -29.45
N HIS A 510 37.21 41.85 -30.55
CA HIS A 510 36.33 40.67 -30.49
C HIS A 510 37.03 39.39 -30.98
N THR A 511 36.87 38.30 -30.23
CA THR A 511 37.26 36.95 -30.63
C THR A 511 36.16 36.33 -31.49
N LEU A 512 36.47 36.00 -32.74
CA LEU A 512 35.60 35.19 -33.61
C LEU A 512 35.64 33.74 -33.11
N VAL A 513 34.53 33.25 -32.55
CA VAL A 513 34.33 31.83 -32.24
C VAL A 513 33.78 31.17 -33.51
N GLU A 514 34.60 30.35 -34.16
CA GLU A 514 34.21 29.56 -35.31
C GLU A 514 33.27 28.44 -34.85
N SER A 515 32.01 28.52 -35.27
CA SER A 515 30.95 27.58 -34.91
C SER A 515 30.88 26.47 -35.96
N SER A 516 31.15 25.22 -35.57
CA SER A 516 30.98 24.06 -36.46
C SER A 516 29.98 23.06 -35.87
N LEU A 517 28.69 23.32 -36.11
CA LEU A 517 27.64 22.31 -36.17
C LEU A 517 27.38 22.02 -37.65
N THR A 518 27.87 20.89 -38.16
CA THR A 518 27.34 20.19 -39.33
C THR A 518 27.92 18.76 -39.36
N TRP A 519 27.02 17.77 -39.35
CA TRP A 519 27.28 16.32 -39.47
C TRP A 519 26.87 15.84 -40.89
N PRO A 520 27.25 14.65 -41.37
CA PRO A 520 28.45 14.41 -42.18
C PRO A 520 28.14 14.00 -43.64
N SER A 521 29.15 14.04 -44.51
CA SER A 521 29.15 13.35 -45.81
C SER A 521 30.02 12.09 -45.76
N LEU A 522 29.57 11.02 -46.43
CA LEU A 522 30.15 9.68 -46.49
C LEU A 522 31.60 9.60 -47.04
N PRO A 523 32.35 8.51 -46.76
CA PRO A 523 33.80 8.45 -46.96
C PRO A 523 34.21 7.99 -48.38
N SER A 524 35.29 8.60 -48.88
CA SER A 524 36.02 8.16 -50.08
C SER A 524 37.21 7.26 -49.68
N PRO A 525 37.52 6.19 -50.45
CA PRO A 525 38.45 5.15 -50.04
C PRO A 525 39.90 5.47 -50.45
N HIS A 526 40.82 4.97 -49.61
CA HIS A 526 42.28 4.85 -49.80
C HIS A 526 43.15 5.92 -49.14
N GLY A 527 43.96 5.44 -48.19
CA GLY A 527 45.13 6.15 -47.68
C GLY A 527 45.32 5.98 -46.19
N ALA A 528 45.82 4.82 -45.76
CA ALA A 528 46.29 4.63 -44.39
C ALA A 528 47.42 5.64 -44.09
N SER A 529 47.19 6.56 -43.17
CA SER A 529 48.22 7.41 -42.58
C SER A 529 48.11 7.33 -41.05
N PRO A 530 49.00 6.58 -40.37
CA PRO A 530 48.93 6.40 -38.92
C PRO A 530 49.76 7.48 -38.23
N ARG A 531 49.34 8.75 -38.31
CA ARG A 531 49.99 9.85 -37.57
C ARG A 531 49.03 11.00 -37.26
N PHE A 532 48.06 10.78 -36.37
CA PHE A 532 47.47 11.87 -35.60
C PHE A 532 47.15 11.40 -34.17
N LEU A 533 48.12 11.67 -33.30
CA LEU A 533 48.00 12.09 -31.90
C LEU A 533 46.79 11.56 -31.11
N ASP A 534 47.07 10.54 -30.30
CA ASP A 534 46.39 10.26 -29.04
C ASP A 534 46.38 11.52 -28.14
N SER A 535 45.41 12.42 -28.36
CA SER A 535 45.12 13.46 -27.37
C SER A 535 44.40 12.81 -26.17
N PRO A 536 44.79 13.10 -24.92
CA PRO A 536 44.10 12.57 -23.74
C PRO A 536 42.60 12.90 -23.73
N GLU A 537 42.21 14.02 -24.36
CA GLU A 537 40.81 14.41 -24.54
C GLU A 537 40.06 13.44 -25.47
N GLN A 538 40.67 12.98 -26.57
CA GLN A 538 40.05 12.02 -27.48
C GLN A 538 39.86 10.64 -26.84
N LYS A 539 40.82 10.21 -26.01
CA LYS A 539 40.67 9.00 -25.18
C LYS A 539 39.56 9.18 -24.14
N GLY A 540 39.45 10.36 -23.53
CA GLY A 540 38.35 10.71 -22.63
C GLY A 540 36.98 10.61 -23.31
N TRP A 541 36.82 11.19 -24.50
CA TRP A 541 35.59 11.10 -25.29
C TRP A 541 35.27 9.66 -25.71
N GLN A 542 36.27 8.88 -26.12
CA GLN A 542 36.08 7.46 -26.47
C GLN A 542 35.62 6.64 -25.26
N THR A 543 36.24 6.82 -24.09
CA THR A 543 35.82 6.14 -22.85
C THR A 543 34.39 6.54 -22.48
N GLN A 544 34.07 7.83 -22.53
CA GLN A 544 32.72 8.31 -22.22
C GLN A 544 31.66 7.76 -23.19
N VAL A 545 31.98 7.65 -24.49
CA VAL A 545 31.10 7.01 -25.48
C VAL A 545 30.91 5.52 -25.17
N THR A 546 31.97 4.81 -24.75
CA THR A 546 31.84 3.40 -24.36
C THR A 546 31.02 3.21 -23.09
N GLU A 547 31.15 4.11 -22.12
CA GLU A 547 30.35 4.11 -20.89
C GLU A 547 28.87 4.38 -21.20
N PHE A 548 28.56 5.40 -22.01
CA PHE A 548 27.19 5.66 -22.44
C PHE A 548 26.59 4.49 -23.22
N LYS A 549 27.38 3.83 -24.07
CA LYS A 549 26.94 2.64 -24.81
C LYS A 549 26.64 1.47 -23.87
N ALA A 550 27.48 1.24 -22.86
CA ALA A 550 27.24 0.20 -21.86
C ALA A 550 26.00 0.50 -21.00
N LEU A 551 25.82 1.75 -20.58
CA LEU A 551 24.63 2.18 -19.84
C LEU A 551 23.36 2.05 -20.67
N TRP A 552 23.41 2.40 -21.95
CA TRP A 552 22.29 2.22 -22.86
C TRP A 552 21.93 0.74 -23.02
N GLN A 553 22.90 -0.13 -23.27
CA GLN A 553 22.68 -1.59 -23.36
C GLN A 553 22.10 -2.17 -22.07
N ALA A 554 22.58 -1.74 -20.89
CA ALA A 554 22.01 -2.16 -19.61
C ALA A 554 20.55 -1.69 -19.45
N ALA A 555 20.25 -0.46 -19.86
CA ALA A 555 18.89 0.06 -19.86
C ALA A 555 17.98 -0.67 -20.85
N GLU A 556 18.49 -1.12 -21.99
CA GLU A 556 17.74 -1.95 -22.94
C GLU A 556 17.36 -3.30 -22.32
N VAL A 557 18.31 -3.98 -21.66
CA VAL A 557 18.05 -5.25 -20.99
C VAL A 557 17.03 -5.09 -19.87
N GLU A 558 17.12 -4.02 -19.07
CA GLU A 558 16.13 -3.75 -18.02
C GLU A 558 14.76 -3.39 -18.60
N ARG A 559 14.70 -2.66 -19.72
CA ARG A 559 13.45 -2.42 -20.46
C ARG A 559 12.85 -3.73 -20.94
N ASP A 560 13.63 -4.61 -21.54
CA ASP A 560 13.16 -5.90 -22.05
C ASP A 560 12.63 -6.77 -20.91
N ARG A 561 13.37 -6.84 -19.79
CA ARG A 561 12.92 -7.52 -18.57
C ARG A 561 11.62 -6.93 -18.00
N LEU A 562 11.48 -5.61 -18.01
CA LEU A 562 10.24 -4.94 -17.59
C LEU A 562 9.09 -5.27 -18.55
N THR A 563 9.34 -5.35 -19.85
CA THR A 563 8.30 -5.78 -20.81
C THR A 563 7.87 -7.22 -20.56
N GLU A 564 8.79 -8.13 -20.26
CA GLU A 564 8.45 -9.49 -19.85
C GLU A 564 7.59 -9.50 -18.57
N PHE A 565 7.96 -8.72 -17.55
CA PHE A 565 7.14 -8.60 -16.34
C PHE A 565 5.73 -8.07 -16.64
N VAL A 566 5.61 -7.07 -17.51
CA VAL A 566 4.31 -6.55 -17.96
C VAL A 566 3.51 -7.65 -18.66
N THR A 567 4.12 -8.45 -19.55
CA THR A 567 3.42 -9.54 -20.24
C THR A 567 2.94 -10.63 -19.28
N VAL A 568 3.75 -11.00 -18.28
CA VAL A 568 3.36 -11.97 -17.25
C VAL A 568 2.23 -11.44 -16.38
N LEU A 569 2.30 -10.16 -15.98
CA LEU A 569 1.23 -9.53 -15.21
C LEU A 569 -0.06 -9.44 -16.03
N GLN A 570 0.03 -9.10 -17.31
CA GLN A 570 -1.10 -9.04 -18.21
C GLN A 570 -1.78 -10.40 -18.37
N LYS A 571 -1.02 -11.47 -18.65
CA LYS A 571 -1.55 -12.85 -18.68
C LYS A 571 -2.22 -13.24 -17.37
N ARG A 572 -1.61 -12.89 -16.23
CA ARG A 572 -2.16 -13.21 -14.91
C ARG A 572 -3.43 -12.43 -14.58
N VAL A 573 -3.62 -11.25 -15.17
CA VAL A 573 -4.85 -10.47 -15.09
C VAL A 573 -5.92 -11.08 -15.99
N GLU A 574 -5.57 -11.44 -17.22
CA GLU A 574 -6.46 -12.13 -18.15
C GLU A 574 -6.98 -13.45 -17.56
N GLU A 575 -6.11 -14.30 -16.99
CA GLU A 575 -6.51 -15.53 -16.30
C GLU A 575 -7.46 -15.28 -15.12
N ARG A 576 -7.23 -14.21 -14.34
CA ARG A 576 -8.13 -13.84 -13.24
C ARG A 576 -9.48 -13.35 -13.76
N ASN A 577 -9.49 -12.58 -14.85
CA ASN A 577 -10.71 -12.12 -15.48
C ASN A 577 -11.52 -13.28 -16.05
N SER A 578 -10.86 -14.26 -16.69
CA SER A 578 -11.51 -15.48 -17.18
C SER A 578 -12.16 -16.27 -16.04
N LYS A 579 -11.44 -16.47 -14.93
CA LYS A 579 -11.99 -17.14 -13.73
C LYS A 579 -13.17 -16.37 -13.11
N LEU A 580 -13.10 -15.04 -13.11
CA LEU A 580 -14.19 -14.19 -12.65
C LEU A 580 -15.43 -14.37 -13.53
N LEU A 581 -15.27 -14.32 -14.86
CA LEU A 581 -16.37 -14.52 -15.81
C LEU A 581 -16.99 -15.91 -15.70
N GLU A 582 -16.19 -16.96 -15.48
CA GLU A 582 -16.70 -18.30 -15.21
C GLU A 582 -17.51 -18.35 -13.90
N SER A 583 -17.03 -17.70 -12.83
CA SER A 583 -17.76 -17.64 -11.57
C SER A 583 -19.07 -16.85 -11.68
N GLU A 584 -19.08 -15.78 -12.48
CA GLU A 584 -20.27 -14.98 -12.76
C GLU A 584 -21.31 -15.78 -13.55
N ARG A 585 -20.86 -16.55 -14.56
CA ARG A 585 -21.73 -17.47 -15.30
C ARG A 585 -22.36 -18.51 -14.38
N ARG A 586 -21.58 -19.17 -13.52
CA ARG A 586 -22.09 -20.15 -12.55
C ARG A 586 -23.10 -19.51 -11.60
N LEU A 587 -22.85 -18.28 -11.14
CA LEU A 587 -23.80 -17.54 -10.31
C LEU A 587 -25.10 -17.25 -11.05
N GLN A 588 -25.03 -16.90 -12.34
CA GLN A 588 -26.22 -16.70 -13.18
C GLN A 588 -27.01 -18.00 -13.37
N GLU A 589 -26.33 -19.12 -13.59
CA GLU A 589 -26.94 -20.45 -13.69
C GLU A 589 -27.64 -20.83 -12.37
N GLU A 590 -27.00 -20.63 -11.22
CA GLU A 590 -27.62 -20.87 -9.90
C GLU A 590 -28.82 -19.95 -9.64
N ARG A 591 -28.74 -18.68 -10.04
CA ARG A 591 -29.90 -17.77 -9.96
C ARG A 591 -31.05 -18.25 -10.84
N HIS A 592 -30.76 -18.74 -12.04
CA HIS A 592 -31.79 -19.30 -12.92
C HIS A 592 -32.43 -20.55 -12.30
N ARG A 593 -31.62 -21.47 -11.76
CA ARG A 593 -32.09 -22.65 -11.02
C ARG A 593 -32.97 -22.26 -9.83
N ALA A 594 -32.58 -21.24 -9.06
CA ALA A 594 -33.37 -20.74 -7.94
C ALA A 594 -34.73 -20.21 -8.37
N VAL A 595 -34.80 -19.42 -9.45
CA VAL A 595 -36.07 -18.92 -10.01
C VAL A 595 -36.96 -20.06 -10.49
N VAL A 596 -36.39 -21.08 -11.15
CA VAL A 596 -37.15 -22.25 -11.59
C VAL A 596 -37.72 -22.99 -10.38
N LEU A 597 -36.93 -23.22 -9.33
CA LEU A 597 -37.40 -23.86 -8.11
C LEU A 597 -38.49 -23.04 -7.42
N GLU A 598 -38.35 -21.71 -7.37
CA GLU A 598 -39.36 -20.81 -6.81
C GLU A 598 -40.69 -20.90 -7.58
N GLN A 599 -40.64 -20.94 -8.92
CA GLN A 599 -41.83 -21.15 -9.77
C GLN A 599 -42.48 -22.52 -9.53
N HIS A 600 -41.70 -23.58 -9.31
CA HIS A 600 -42.26 -24.90 -8.98
C HIS A 600 -42.92 -24.90 -7.60
N LEU A 601 -42.31 -24.26 -6.61
CA LEU A 601 -42.88 -24.10 -5.27
C LEU A 601 -44.16 -23.25 -5.30
N GLU A 602 -44.21 -22.21 -6.13
CA GLU A 602 -45.40 -21.38 -6.33
C GLU A 602 -46.52 -22.16 -7.03
N LYS A 603 -46.22 -22.95 -8.07
CA LYS A 603 -47.18 -23.86 -8.71
C LYS A 603 -47.77 -24.87 -7.73
N MET A 604 -46.95 -25.48 -6.88
CA MET A 604 -47.43 -26.41 -5.83
C MET A 604 -48.24 -25.69 -4.74
N ARG A 605 -47.98 -24.41 -4.46
CA ARG A 605 -48.78 -23.60 -3.51
C ARG A 605 -50.11 -23.13 -4.11
N LEU A 606 -50.17 -22.95 -5.43
CA LEU A 606 -51.35 -22.52 -6.17
C LEU A 606 -52.28 -23.67 -6.60
N GLU A 607 -51.93 -24.93 -6.32
CA GLU A 607 -52.89 -26.06 -6.33
C GLU A 607 -53.52 -26.31 -4.94
N PRO A 608 -54.63 -25.63 -4.60
CA PRO A 608 -55.62 -26.19 -3.69
C PRO A 608 -56.91 -26.56 -4.45
N GLY A 609 -57.11 -27.86 -4.66
CA GLY A 609 -58.44 -28.49 -4.78
C GLY A 609 -59.23 -28.31 -6.08
N ARG A 610 -59.15 -29.31 -6.99
CA ARG A 610 -60.28 -29.70 -7.85
C ARG A 610 -60.65 -31.15 -7.60
N MET A 611 -61.78 -31.32 -6.92
CA MET A 611 -62.52 -32.58 -6.87
C MET A 611 -63.07 -32.92 -8.26
N SER A 612 -63.00 -34.18 -8.68
CA SER A 612 -63.98 -34.74 -9.61
C SER A 612 -64.86 -35.73 -8.85
N ALA A 613 -66.11 -35.32 -8.64
CA ALA A 613 -67.17 -36.11 -8.08
C ALA A 613 -67.52 -37.32 -8.96
N SER A 614 -67.70 -38.50 -8.37
CA SER A 614 -68.67 -39.48 -8.87
C SER A 614 -69.08 -40.49 -7.78
N GLN A 615 -70.40 -40.57 -7.57
CA GLN A 615 -71.17 -41.71 -7.05
C GLN A 615 -71.21 -42.05 -5.55
N ARG A 616 -72.13 -41.34 -4.86
CA ARG A 616 -73.32 -41.85 -4.14
C ARG A 616 -73.45 -43.37 -3.91
N ALA A 617 -73.43 -43.81 -2.65
CA ALA A 617 -74.42 -44.71 -2.00
C ALA A 617 -74.08 -44.99 -0.51
N ALA A 618 -75.12 -45.16 0.30
CA ALA A 618 -75.15 -45.33 1.76
C ALA A 618 -74.96 -46.83 2.19
N PRO A 619 -75.26 -47.28 3.45
CA PRO A 619 -74.83 -46.85 4.80
C PRO A 619 -74.43 -48.04 5.75
N ARG A 620 -74.15 -47.73 7.05
CA ARG A 620 -74.14 -48.60 8.27
C ARG A 620 -72.83 -49.40 8.49
N SER A 621 -72.27 -49.59 9.69
CA SER A 621 -72.83 -49.69 11.05
C SER A 621 -71.77 -49.55 12.17
N LYS A 622 -72.21 -49.00 13.31
CA LYS A 622 -71.95 -49.39 14.73
C LYS A 622 -70.49 -49.56 15.24
N THR A 623 -70.01 -48.68 16.11
CA THR A 623 -70.10 -48.70 17.61
C THR A 623 -68.90 -49.42 18.27
N GLY A 624 -68.18 -48.72 19.16
CA GLY A 624 -67.49 -49.35 20.29
C GLY A 624 -66.02 -48.98 20.50
N LEU A 625 -65.76 -47.94 21.30
CA LEU A 625 -64.66 -47.91 22.28
C LEU A 625 -65.07 -48.79 23.49
N PRO A 626 -64.22 -49.14 24.52
CA PRO A 626 -62.98 -48.45 24.94
C PRO A 626 -61.84 -49.32 25.57
N ALA A 627 -60.71 -48.65 25.82
CA ALA A 627 -59.81 -48.69 27.01
C ALA A 627 -59.27 -50.01 27.61
N SER A 628 -57.94 -50.13 27.73
CA SER A 628 -57.16 -49.69 28.91
C SER A 628 -55.84 -50.46 29.13
N ASN A 629 -54.80 -49.69 29.49
CA ASN A 629 -53.77 -49.90 30.51
C ASN A 629 -52.68 -51.00 30.45
N THR A 630 -51.55 -50.57 31.05
CA THR A 630 -50.52 -51.32 31.84
C THR A 630 -49.39 -52.00 31.02
N ARG A 631 -48.09 -51.93 31.29
CA ARG A 631 -47.18 -51.22 32.24
C ARG A 631 -45.74 -51.81 32.06
N HIS A 632 -44.69 -50.96 32.05
CA HIS A 632 -43.23 -51.17 32.32
C HIS A 632 -42.49 -52.42 31.73
N HIS A 633 -41.20 -52.46 31.33
CA HIS A 633 -39.95 -51.89 31.87
C HIS A 633 -38.75 -52.29 30.96
N LEU A 634 -37.78 -51.37 30.79
CA LEU A 634 -36.31 -51.47 30.56
C LEU A 634 -35.60 -52.42 29.54
N SER A 635 -34.74 -51.74 28.77
CA SER A 635 -33.30 -51.97 28.50
C SER A 635 -32.84 -52.84 27.31
N GLU A 636 -31.84 -52.26 26.64
CA GLU A 636 -30.69 -52.90 25.96
C GLU A 636 -30.80 -53.19 24.46
N SER A 637 -30.27 -52.23 23.69
CA SER A 637 -29.40 -52.38 22.52
C SER A 637 -29.63 -53.59 21.60
N GLU A 638 -30.16 -53.33 20.40
CA GLU A 638 -29.50 -53.75 19.17
C GLU A 638 -30.07 -53.04 17.93
N ARG A 639 -29.19 -52.72 16.99
CA ARG A 639 -29.51 -52.06 15.72
C ARG A 639 -30.44 -52.95 14.90
N LYS A 640 -31.64 -52.47 14.60
CA LYS A 640 -32.41 -52.81 13.39
C LYS A 640 -33.42 -51.71 13.09
N ASP A 641 -33.54 -51.44 11.81
CA ASP A 641 -34.22 -50.29 11.19
C ASP A 641 -35.63 -50.01 11.76
N PRO A 642 -36.02 -48.74 11.97
CA PRO A 642 -37.43 -48.41 12.09
C PRO A 642 -38.05 -48.32 10.68
N SER A 643 -38.66 -49.43 10.29
CA SER A 643 -39.96 -49.54 9.60
C SER A 643 -40.47 -48.30 8.84
N SER A 644 -40.41 -48.45 7.51
CA SER A 644 -41.33 -47.90 6.52
C SER A 644 -42.80 -48.16 6.92
N THR A 645 -43.41 -47.24 7.65
CA THR A 645 -44.87 -47.22 7.85
C THR A 645 -45.37 -45.78 8.05
N GLN A 646 -45.04 -44.92 7.10
CA GLN A 646 -45.78 -43.70 6.76
C GLN A 646 -45.39 -43.38 5.31
N LEU A 647 -46.32 -42.86 4.51
CA LEU A 647 -46.26 -42.68 3.04
C LEU A 647 -46.84 -43.84 2.21
N SER A 648 -48.09 -44.18 2.49
CA SER A 648 -48.97 -44.87 1.53
C SER A 648 -50.10 -43.93 1.13
N SER A 649 -49.77 -42.89 0.34
CA SER A 649 -50.75 -42.20 -0.52
C SER A 649 -50.09 -41.23 -1.53
N VAL A 650 -48.93 -41.60 -2.10
CA VAL A 650 -48.38 -40.86 -3.25
C VAL A 650 -48.73 -41.66 -4.50
N PRO A 651 -49.37 -41.06 -5.53
CA PRO A 651 -49.68 -41.75 -6.78
C PRO A 651 -48.43 -42.40 -7.38
N MET A 652 -48.58 -43.61 -7.92
CA MET A 652 -47.47 -44.41 -8.45
C MET A 652 -46.71 -43.69 -9.57
N GLU A 653 -47.38 -42.78 -10.28
CA GLU A 653 -46.80 -41.82 -11.25
C GLU A 653 -45.72 -40.92 -10.61
N SER A 654 -46.01 -40.27 -9.47
CA SER A 654 -45.05 -39.37 -8.81
C SER A 654 -43.84 -40.12 -8.25
N GLN A 655 -44.01 -41.36 -7.79
CA GLN A 655 -42.88 -42.18 -7.38
C GLN A 655 -42.00 -42.59 -8.58
N MET A 656 -42.61 -42.83 -9.75
CA MET A 656 -41.89 -43.13 -10.98
C MET A 656 -41.14 -41.91 -11.52
N GLU A 657 -41.73 -40.72 -11.46
CA GLU A 657 -41.09 -39.46 -11.83
C GLU A 657 -39.95 -39.09 -10.88
N GLU A 658 -40.12 -39.29 -9.57
CA GLU A 658 -39.04 -39.08 -8.58
C GLU A 658 -37.87 -40.04 -8.80
N LEU A 659 -38.14 -41.31 -9.12
CA LEU A 659 -37.09 -42.27 -9.45
C LEU A 659 -36.41 -41.95 -10.79
N THR A 660 -37.15 -41.45 -11.77
CA THR A 660 -36.61 -41.06 -13.09
C THR A 660 -35.71 -39.83 -12.97
N THR A 661 -36.12 -38.83 -12.20
CA THR A 661 -35.29 -37.63 -11.94
C THR A 661 -34.05 -37.98 -11.13
N ARG A 662 -34.15 -38.85 -10.12
CA ARG A 662 -32.97 -39.37 -9.40
C ARG A 662 -32.02 -40.14 -10.30
N LEU A 663 -32.55 -40.98 -11.20
CA LEU A 663 -31.73 -41.71 -12.16
C LEU A 663 -31.02 -40.76 -13.14
N ALA A 664 -31.71 -39.72 -13.62
CA ALA A 664 -31.12 -38.71 -14.50
C ALA A 664 -29.97 -37.95 -13.81
N ILE A 665 -30.18 -37.49 -12.57
CA ILE A 665 -29.13 -36.85 -11.76
C ILE A 665 -27.94 -37.79 -11.57
N GLN A 666 -28.20 -39.07 -11.25
CA GLN A 666 -27.14 -40.05 -11.05
C GLN A 666 -26.37 -40.35 -12.35
N VAL A 667 -27.03 -40.31 -13.52
CA VAL A 667 -26.36 -40.45 -14.82
C VAL A 667 -25.48 -39.25 -15.11
N GLU A 668 -25.98 -38.02 -14.90
CA GLU A 668 -25.20 -36.79 -15.07
C GLU A 668 -23.98 -36.74 -14.13
N GLU A 669 -24.15 -37.13 -12.86
CA GLU A 669 -23.04 -37.26 -11.92
C GLU A 669 -21.99 -38.28 -12.39
N ASN A 670 -22.43 -39.44 -12.91
CA ASN A 670 -21.52 -40.45 -13.46
C ASN A 670 -20.79 -39.95 -14.71
N GLU A 671 -21.46 -39.19 -15.59
CA GLU A 671 -20.81 -38.60 -16.77
C GLU A 671 -19.79 -37.53 -16.38
N MET A 672 -20.11 -36.67 -15.40
CA MET A 672 -19.17 -35.69 -14.86
C MET A 672 -17.96 -36.37 -14.21
N LEU A 673 -18.17 -37.44 -13.44
CA LEU A 673 -17.08 -38.21 -12.83
C LEU A 673 -16.21 -38.90 -13.90
N LYS A 674 -16.81 -39.44 -14.96
CA LYS A 674 -16.07 -39.99 -16.10
C LYS A 674 -15.25 -38.93 -16.83
N ALA A 675 -15.81 -37.75 -17.06
CA ALA A 675 -15.09 -36.63 -17.68
C ALA A 675 -13.94 -36.13 -16.80
N ALA A 676 -14.17 -36.01 -15.48
CA ALA A 676 -13.12 -35.63 -14.53
C ALA A 676 -11.99 -36.67 -14.48
N LEU A 677 -12.33 -37.97 -14.50
CA LEU A 677 -11.35 -39.05 -14.59
C LEU A 677 -10.57 -39.01 -15.90
N GLY A 678 -11.24 -38.76 -17.03
CA GLY A 678 -10.60 -38.59 -18.34
C GLY A 678 -9.60 -37.44 -18.35
N ASN A 679 -9.99 -36.28 -17.83
CA ASN A 679 -9.10 -35.12 -17.71
C ASN A 679 -7.92 -35.39 -16.78
N ALA A 680 -8.14 -36.10 -15.67
CA ALA A 680 -7.08 -36.48 -14.75
C ALA A 680 -6.08 -37.46 -15.39
N LEU A 681 -6.58 -38.44 -16.17
CA LEU A 681 -5.73 -39.36 -16.93
C LEU A 681 -4.92 -38.63 -18.01
N GLN A 682 -5.54 -37.72 -18.75
CA GLN A 682 -4.84 -36.91 -19.74
C GLN A 682 -3.75 -36.04 -19.10
N GLY A 683 -4.06 -35.37 -17.99
CA GLY A 683 -3.06 -34.61 -17.25
C GLY A 683 -1.90 -35.48 -16.77
N LYS A 684 -2.16 -36.71 -16.33
CA LYS A 684 -1.10 -37.67 -15.97
C LYS A 684 -0.27 -38.09 -17.18
N GLU A 685 -0.88 -38.30 -18.34
CA GLU A 685 -0.16 -38.64 -19.57
C GLU A 685 0.72 -37.49 -20.05
N GLU A 686 0.25 -36.25 -19.93
CA GLU A 686 1.03 -35.03 -20.19
C GLU A 686 2.20 -34.89 -19.21
N ASP A 687 1.97 -35.11 -17.90
CA ASP A 687 3.04 -35.16 -16.90
C ASP A 687 4.10 -36.20 -17.24
N PHE A 688 3.69 -37.41 -17.63
CA PHE A 688 4.63 -38.46 -18.05
C PHE A 688 5.40 -38.08 -19.31
N ARG A 689 4.75 -37.42 -20.27
CA ARG A 689 5.40 -36.92 -21.49
C ARG A 689 6.47 -35.88 -21.16
N MET A 690 6.15 -34.90 -20.33
CA MET A 690 7.09 -33.88 -19.85
C MET A 690 8.24 -34.49 -19.05
N TYR A 691 7.95 -35.50 -18.23
CA TYR A 691 8.98 -36.25 -17.49
C TYR A 691 9.96 -36.96 -18.44
N HIS A 692 9.45 -37.63 -19.49
CA HIS A 692 10.32 -38.27 -20.48
C HIS A 692 11.14 -37.25 -21.27
N GLU A 693 10.53 -36.13 -21.69
CA GLU A 693 11.23 -35.08 -22.42
C GLU A 693 12.37 -34.45 -21.57
N THR A 694 12.09 -34.14 -20.31
CA THR A 694 13.11 -33.63 -19.39
C THR A 694 14.22 -34.65 -19.12
N LEU A 695 13.87 -35.93 -19.01
CA LEU A 695 14.83 -37.01 -18.82
C LEU A 695 15.71 -37.21 -20.07
N ASP A 696 15.16 -37.05 -21.27
CA ASP A 696 15.90 -37.10 -22.53
C ASP A 696 16.79 -35.87 -22.73
N GLN A 697 16.34 -34.68 -22.31
CA GLN A 697 17.19 -33.48 -22.26
C GLN A 697 18.38 -33.67 -21.32
N VAL A 698 18.17 -34.25 -20.13
CA VAL A 698 19.24 -34.55 -19.16
C VAL A 698 20.21 -35.60 -19.70
N LYS A 699 19.71 -36.65 -20.38
CA LYS A 699 20.58 -37.60 -21.09
C LYS A 699 21.38 -36.91 -22.20
N GLY A 700 20.76 -35.99 -22.94
CA GLY A 700 21.37 -35.21 -24.01
C GLY A 700 22.44 -34.21 -23.52
N THR A 701 22.29 -33.65 -22.33
CA THR A 701 23.33 -32.81 -21.70
C THR A 701 24.44 -33.66 -21.10
N SER A 702 24.11 -34.78 -20.46
CA SER A 702 25.09 -35.73 -19.91
C SER A 702 25.98 -36.32 -21.01
N THR A 703 25.41 -36.73 -22.15
CA THR A 703 26.17 -37.21 -23.31
C THR A 703 27.02 -36.13 -23.95
N ARG A 704 26.54 -34.88 -24.06
CA ARG A 704 27.34 -33.74 -24.52
C ARG A 704 28.50 -33.41 -23.58
N MET A 705 28.28 -33.46 -22.27
CA MET A 705 29.35 -33.28 -21.28
C MET A 705 30.36 -34.44 -21.34
N ALA A 706 29.90 -35.68 -21.49
CA ALA A 706 30.78 -36.83 -21.67
C ALA A 706 31.63 -36.73 -22.95
N ALA A 707 31.06 -36.24 -24.05
CA ALA A 707 31.78 -36.01 -25.30
C ALA A 707 32.79 -34.85 -25.21
N GLN A 708 32.51 -33.80 -24.44
CA GLN A 708 33.47 -32.71 -24.20
C GLN A 708 34.61 -33.10 -23.25
N CYS A 709 34.43 -34.12 -22.40
CA CYS A 709 35.45 -34.62 -21.49
C CYS A 709 36.41 -35.67 -22.09
N GLN A 710 36.26 -36.06 -23.37
CA GLN A 710 37.24 -36.91 -24.07
C GLN A 710 37.91 -36.18 -25.23
N PRO A 711 39.09 -35.56 -25.02
CA PRO A 711 40.03 -35.29 -26.09
C PRO A 711 41.10 -36.38 -26.16
N GLY A 712 41.12 -37.12 -27.27
CA GLY A 712 42.35 -37.67 -27.86
C GLY A 712 42.81 -39.04 -27.40
N TRP A 713 42.24 -40.10 -27.97
CA TRP A 713 42.95 -41.37 -28.21
C TRP A 713 42.72 -41.80 -29.66
N THR A 714 43.42 -41.14 -30.58
CA THR A 714 43.68 -41.67 -31.92
C THR A 714 44.84 -42.65 -31.83
N GLY A 715 44.53 -43.95 -31.75
CA GLY A 715 45.45 -45.03 -32.05
C GLY A 715 44.87 -45.83 -33.22
N GLN A 716 45.48 -45.68 -34.39
CA GLN A 716 45.19 -46.50 -35.58
C GLN A 716 45.48 -48.00 -35.29
N PRO A 717 44.83 -48.92 -36.00
CA PRO A 717 44.78 -50.35 -35.69
C PRO A 717 46.13 -51.06 -35.70
#